data_AF-V6HBP4-F1
#
_entry.id   AF-V6HBP4-F1
#
_cell.length_a   1.000
_cell.length_b   1.000
_cell.length_c   1.000
_cell.angle_alpha   90.00
_cell.angle_beta   90.00
_cell.angle_gamma   90.00
#
_symmetry.space_group_name_H-M   'P 1'
#
loop_
_entity.id
_entity.type
_entity.pdbx_description
1 polymer ?
#
loop_
_entity_poly.entity_id
_entity_poly.type
_entity_poly.pdbx_seq_one_letter_code
_entity_poly.pdbx_strand_id
1 'polypeptide(L)'
;MRSYFKRANRYKIFLLMGVSALYCQHSTKADWLELSPVFSAFTFQYGPEDVSNSEFVNLSIKVRDGKTCLEAGEHPNYFASLCLEDSRSTIRESLNRFLVGWSQAELLAPLSFEDSRNRIAITIGIYKINELRKQILPARSGILGSREIRKGLIDGIFFFDRNSFSRKFHAPSFSLFLLSDTETLWIHPPAGDGDSYLSIKIESVTDIGEELKNTIGSIPARNERILSNCKYELPEISEVFGETESLTGRWIELFNSKSYPICEDGMNFVLFGNRIAVPKTTGYLLPGETRVYAEESSSLERIILSGLRWGDLKRNGSLQLSMQQSVTERILPGGGYRYGDETLSWKPSGFSECGRNRQPPNLPESYCMDPGFPTGTNLSSGEELPDCDPKNFILEELNPIGIYWEGKLRTDFKFIDLEYIGSRECKPRNLEFQWAQSTIPISILGTVTERSILTIGALPFLFGATTFSYRNLSSLKLSDSFRLRDRTTGLAHSIWNGGLIDSSTRFALEIPGVATSSLLLRNFRIYLPLRDEVPAGVNHLHRISPGKKGKFEFIGRSALSEISWAGSYKGIEPISSDRFLEVHSEIEGAESGLLEVETQGGSTSSVLFPIDSGFSVLASGKLTCFPKSQVWKDSAFSLPQTNSTLIKLRHPVTGELWDELRYSSAGPGKNDTKNKIRRSGYQFLDLNGNRSWGDSDIPDSIDRLPECSNTHASPGNSNLSTVRQE
;
A
#
# COMPACT_ATOMS: atom_id res chain seq x y z
N MET A 1 56.08 14.79 -78.76
CA MET A 1 55.09 14.97 -79.84
C MET A 1 54.82 13.60 -80.46
N ARG A 2 53.55 13.26 -80.72
CA ARG A 2 53.06 12.01 -81.37
C ARG A 2 53.23 10.75 -80.49
N SER A 3 52.16 10.17 -79.96
CA SER A 3 51.20 9.25 -80.63
C SER A 3 51.86 7.97 -81.12
N TYR A 4 51.53 6.83 -80.48
CA TYR A 4 51.39 5.46 -81.06
C TYR A 4 50.87 4.55 -79.90
N PHE A 5 49.58 4.17 -79.86
CA PHE A 5 49.03 2.84 -80.21
C PHE A 5 49.83 1.66 -79.58
N LYS A 6 49.28 0.62 -78.92
CA LYS A 6 48.02 -0.14 -79.06
C LYS A 6 47.90 -1.20 -77.93
N ARG A 7 46.66 -1.55 -77.55
CA ARG A 7 46.07 -2.81 -76.96
C ARG A 7 47.03 -3.94 -76.49
N ALA A 8 46.82 -4.67 -75.38
CA ALA A 8 45.62 -5.40 -74.94
C ALA A 8 45.79 -6.00 -73.50
N ASN A 9 44.66 -6.45 -72.93
CA ASN A 9 44.44 -7.33 -71.76
C ASN A 9 44.63 -6.74 -70.34
N ARG A 10 43.50 -6.48 -69.63
CA ARG A 10 42.86 -7.34 -68.58
C ARG A 10 43.82 -7.56 -67.40
N TYR A 11 43.61 -7.08 -66.18
CA TYR A 11 42.41 -6.94 -65.34
C TYR A 11 42.59 -5.71 -64.42
N LYS A 12 41.52 -4.95 -64.15
CA LYS A 12 41.54 -3.84 -63.17
C LYS A 12 40.60 -4.13 -62.00
N ILE A 13 41.21 -4.60 -60.92
CA ILE A 13 40.88 -4.22 -59.56
C ILE A 13 41.26 -2.74 -59.42
N PHE A 14 40.40 -1.90 -58.84
CA PHE A 14 40.80 -0.61 -58.30
C PHE A 14 40.20 -0.42 -56.92
N LEU A 15 41.09 -0.58 -55.95
CA LEU A 15 41.01 -0.04 -54.60
C LEU A 15 41.98 1.16 -54.62
N LEU A 16 41.55 2.34 -54.19
CA LEU A 16 42.44 3.50 -54.04
C LEU A 16 42.27 4.04 -52.62
N MET A 17 43.37 3.91 -51.87
CA MET A 17 43.56 4.29 -50.48
C MET A 17 43.77 5.80 -50.31
N GLY A 18 43.44 6.29 -49.11
CA GLY A 18 44.30 7.19 -48.35
C GLY A 18 43.61 8.47 -47.88
N VAL A 19 43.42 8.65 -46.57
CA VAL A 19 44.27 9.44 -45.65
C VAL A 19 43.80 9.19 -44.20
N SER A 20 44.77 9.12 -43.29
CA SER A 20 44.71 8.75 -41.87
C SER A 20 44.32 9.91 -40.93
N ALA A 21 43.59 9.63 -39.83
CA ALA A 21 43.99 9.92 -38.43
C ALA A 21 42.82 9.86 -37.40
N LEU A 22 42.96 8.94 -36.43
CA LEU A 22 42.69 9.02 -34.98
C LEU A 22 41.29 9.34 -34.36
N TYR A 23 40.96 8.47 -33.38
CA TYR A 23 40.20 8.63 -32.13
C TYR A 23 38.70 8.22 -32.02
N CYS A 24 38.50 7.17 -31.19
CA CYS A 24 37.38 6.75 -30.32
C CYS A 24 35.92 7.08 -30.69
N GLN A 25 35.03 6.08 -30.69
CA GLN A 25 34.21 5.65 -29.53
C GLN A 25 33.22 4.55 -29.94
N HIS A 26 32.86 3.69 -28.97
CA HIS A 26 31.75 2.74 -29.02
C HIS A 26 30.49 3.30 -29.70
N SER A 27 29.89 2.52 -30.60
CA SER A 27 28.44 2.55 -30.82
C SER A 27 27.95 1.14 -31.18
N THR A 28 27.44 0.45 -30.16
CA THR A 28 26.62 -0.75 -30.31
C THR A 28 25.24 -0.34 -30.78
N LYS A 29 24.97 -0.51 -32.07
CA LYS A 29 23.64 -0.77 -32.66
C LYS A 29 23.89 -1.22 -34.08
N ALA A 30 24.06 -2.53 -34.25
CA ALA A 30 24.10 -3.15 -35.56
C ALA A 30 22.69 -3.10 -36.14
N ASP A 31 22.52 -2.26 -37.15
CA ASP A 31 21.43 -2.36 -38.12
C ASP A 31 21.49 -3.76 -38.76
N TRP A 32 20.52 -4.61 -38.43
CA TRP A 32 20.30 -5.88 -39.11
C TRP A 32 19.37 -5.64 -40.29
N LEU A 33 19.96 -5.40 -41.46
CA LEU A 33 19.29 -5.39 -42.74
C LEU A 33 20.20 -6.13 -43.73
N GLU A 34 20.10 -7.46 -43.77
CA GLU A 34 20.63 -8.25 -44.89
C GLU A 34 19.82 -9.55 -45.08
N LEU A 35 18.76 -9.40 -45.88
CA LEU A 35 18.30 -10.26 -46.98
C LEU A 35 18.08 -11.77 -46.77
N SER A 36 16.81 -12.19 -46.81
CA SER A 36 16.33 -13.41 -47.50
C SER A 36 14.79 -13.35 -47.72
N PRO A 37 14.23 -14.12 -48.68
CA PRO A 37 13.33 -13.62 -49.73
C PRO A 37 11.82 -13.89 -49.50
N VAL A 38 10.97 -13.09 -50.17
CA VAL A 38 9.50 -13.19 -50.26
C VAL A 38 8.80 -13.33 -48.89
N PHE A 39 8.55 -12.19 -48.23
CA PHE A 39 7.71 -12.17 -47.03
C PHE A 39 6.31 -12.71 -47.38
N SER A 40 5.94 -13.86 -46.82
CA SER A 40 4.52 -14.20 -46.63
C SER A 40 3.87 -13.02 -45.92
N ALA A 41 2.73 -12.55 -46.42
CA ALA A 41 2.14 -11.33 -45.86
C ALA A 41 1.56 -11.56 -44.45
N PHE A 42 1.29 -12.80 -44.07
CA PHE A 42 1.11 -13.21 -42.68
C PHE A 42 2.31 -14.04 -42.22
N THR A 43 2.87 -13.67 -41.08
CA THR A 43 4.00 -14.35 -40.44
C THR A 43 3.63 -14.69 -39.00
N PHE A 44 3.95 -15.91 -38.58
CA PHE A 44 3.81 -16.34 -37.19
C PHE A 44 5.11 -16.97 -36.72
N GLN A 45 5.71 -16.36 -35.70
CA GLN A 45 6.94 -16.80 -35.08
C GLN A 45 6.65 -17.40 -33.71
N TYR A 46 7.14 -18.62 -33.51
CA TYR A 46 7.21 -19.26 -32.20
C TYR A 46 8.64 -19.76 -31.97
N GLY A 47 9.36 -19.10 -31.07
CA GLY A 47 10.75 -19.35 -30.72
C GLY A 47 10.94 -19.40 -29.19
N PRO A 48 10.40 -20.42 -28.49
CA PRO A 48 10.47 -20.51 -27.03
C PRO A 48 11.90 -20.55 -26.47
N GLU A 49 12.84 -21.07 -27.26
CA GLU A 49 14.27 -21.19 -26.90
C GLU A 49 15.03 -19.86 -26.95
N ASP A 50 14.42 -18.80 -27.51
CA ASP A 50 15.04 -17.49 -27.54
C ASP A 50 15.18 -16.93 -26.11
N VAL A 51 16.42 -16.66 -25.73
CA VAL A 51 16.81 -16.14 -24.42
C VAL A 51 16.84 -14.62 -24.38
N SER A 52 16.65 -13.94 -25.51
CA SER A 52 16.54 -12.50 -25.55
C SER A 52 15.31 -12.02 -24.79
N ASN A 53 15.42 -10.82 -24.21
CA ASN A 53 14.30 -10.20 -23.51
C ASN A 53 13.17 -9.97 -24.50
N SER A 54 12.02 -10.56 -24.22
CA SER A 54 10.83 -10.36 -25.04
C SER A 54 10.11 -9.09 -24.63
N GLU A 55 9.69 -8.31 -25.63
CA GLU A 55 8.84 -7.15 -25.42
C GLU A 55 7.38 -7.53 -25.68
N PHE A 56 6.49 -7.17 -24.74
CA PHE A 56 5.06 -7.35 -24.93
C PHE A 56 4.54 -6.29 -25.89
N VAL A 57 4.06 -6.73 -27.06
CA VAL A 57 3.54 -5.90 -28.13
C VAL A 57 2.02 -6.03 -28.15
N ASN A 58 1.33 -5.02 -27.64
CA ASN A 58 -0.11 -4.87 -27.87
C ASN A 58 -0.42 -4.82 -29.36
N LEU A 59 -1.61 -5.28 -29.74
CA LEU A 59 -2.07 -5.19 -31.13
C LEU A 59 -1.99 -3.73 -31.59
N SER A 60 -1.15 -3.49 -32.59
CA SER A 60 -0.89 -2.15 -33.09
C SER A 60 -0.69 -2.18 -34.60
N ILE A 61 -0.94 -1.03 -35.22
CA ILE A 61 -0.72 -0.82 -36.64
C ILE A 61 0.60 -0.07 -36.82
N LYS A 62 1.51 -0.64 -37.59
CA LYS A 62 2.76 0.01 -38.02
C LYS A 62 2.79 0.16 -39.53
N VAL A 63 3.39 1.25 -39.99
CA VAL A 63 3.61 1.50 -41.41
C VAL A 63 5.08 1.28 -41.72
N ARG A 64 5.39 0.35 -42.62
CA ARG A 64 6.76 0.03 -43.05
C ARG A 64 6.78 -0.08 -44.57
N ASP A 65 7.63 0.69 -45.23
CA ASP A 65 7.86 0.60 -46.69
C ASP A 65 6.59 0.63 -47.56
N GLY A 66 5.60 1.46 -47.19
CA GLY A 66 4.32 1.57 -47.92
C GLY A 66 3.31 0.44 -47.65
N LYS A 67 3.62 -0.46 -46.71
CA LYS A 67 2.72 -1.49 -46.19
C LYS A 67 2.16 -1.09 -44.83
N THR A 68 0.92 -1.50 -44.58
CA THR A 68 0.26 -1.40 -43.28
C THR A 68 0.31 -2.76 -42.61
N CYS A 69 1.01 -2.85 -41.47
CA CYS A 69 1.24 -4.07 -40.73
C CYS A 69 0.49 -4.06 -39.39
N LEU A 70 -0.32 -5.10 -39.13
CA LEU A 70 -0.83 -5.44 -37.81
C LEU A 70 0.20 -6.31 -37.11
N GLU A 71 0.61 -5.93 -35.91
CA GLU A 71 1.63 -6.65 -35.12
C GLU A 71 1.11 -6.88 -33.70
N ALA A 72 1.29 -8.08 -33.16
CA ALA A 72 1.00 -8.38 -31.75
C ALA A 72 1.81 -9.58 -31.23
N GLY A 73 1.98 -9.65 -29.91
CA GLY A 73 2.58 -10.80 -29.22
C GLY A 73 3.71 -10.44 -28.26
N GLU A 74 4.71 -11.31 -28.20
CA GLU A 74 5.91 -11.24 -27.39
C GLU A 74 7.11 -11.38 -28.31
N HIS A 75 7.60 -10.29 -28.89
CA HIS A 75 8.70 -10.37 -29.84
C HIS A 75 10.03 -10.57 -29.08
N PRO A 76 10.91 -11.53 -29.46
CA PRO A 76 10.83 -12.46 -30.61
C PRO A 76 10.28 -13.87 -30.28
N ASN A 77 9.80 -14.12 -29.06
CA ASN A 77 9.40 -15.44 -28.58
C ASN A 77 8.10 -16.00 -29.19
N TYR A 78 7.05 -15.18 -29.28
CA TYR A 78 5.72 -15.55 -29.73
C TYR A 78 5.06 -14.36 -30.41
N PHE A 79 5.20 -14.22 -31.73
CA PHE A 79 4.85 -12.98 -32.44
C PHE A 79 4.10 -13.27 -33.74
N ALA A 80 3.08 -12.48 -34.02
CA ALA A 80 2.35 -12.53 -35.28
C ALA A 80 2.35 -11.16 -35.96
N SER A 81 2.53 -11.16 -37.29
CA SER A 81 2.45 -9.96 -38.10
C SER A 81 1.71 -10.22 -39.41
N LEU A 82 0.77 -9.33 -39.74
CA LEU A 82 0.04 -9.31 -41.01
C LEU A 82 0.30 -7.97 -41.71
N CYS A 83 0.99 -7.98 -42.84
CA CYS A 83 1.30 -6.79 -43.63
C CYS A 83 0.53 -6.79 -44.95
N LEU A 84 -0.21 -5.72 -45.21
CA LEU A 84 -0.97 -5.50 -46.44
C LEU A 84 -0.45 -4.29 -47.21
N GLU A 85 -0.48 -4.35 -48.53
CA GLU A 85 -0.15 -3.21 -49.39
C GLU A 85 -1.20 -2.10 -49.25
N ASP A 86 -0.75 -0.89 -48.87
CA ASP A 86 -1.67 0.21 -48.54
C ASP A 86 -1.20 1.57 -49.10
N SER A 87 -0.94 1.58 -50.41
CA SER A 87 -0.46 2.77 -51.13
C SER A 87 -1.34 4.03 -51.00
N ARG A 88 -2.61 3.88 -50.60
CA ARG A 88 -3.59 4.99 -50.43
C ARG A 88 -4.01 5.21 -48.97
N SER A 89 -3.38 4.55 -48.00
CA SER A 89 -3.70 4.61 -46.55
C SER A 89 -5.13 4.24 -46.14
N THR A 90 -5.95 3.70 -47.06
CA THR A 90 -7.35 3.35 -46.82
C THR A 90 -7.51 2.14 -45.90
N ILE A 91 -6.57 1.18 -45.99
CA ILE A 91 -6.57 -0.01 -45.13
C ILE A 91 -6.21 0.43 -43.70
N ARG A 92 -5.18 1.26 -43.54
CA ARG A 92 -4.76 1.81 -42.25
C ARG A 92 -5.87 2.54 -41.52
N GLU A 93 -6.59 3.43 -42.19
CA GLU A 93 -7.70 4.18 -41.59
C GLU A 93 -8.83 3.25 -41.13
N SER A 94 -9.17 2.27 -41.95
CA SER A 94 -10.22 1.30 -41.62
C SER A 94 -9.80 0.39 -40.46
N LEU A 95 -8.57 -0.14 -40.47
CA LEU A 95 -8.05 -0.96 -39.37
C LEU A 95 -7.96 -0.15 -38.06
N ASN A 96 -7.51 1.10 -38.11
CA ASN A 96 -7.52 2.00 -36.95
C ASN A 96 -8.94 2.15 -36.39
N ARG A 97 -9.95 2.34 -37.25
CA ARG A 97 -11.36 2.40 -36.81
C ARG A 97 -11.79 1.13 -36.08
N PHE A 98 -11.39 -0.05 -36.55
CA PHE A 98 -11.68 -1.31 -35.86
C PHE A 98 -10.95 -1.45 -34.53
N LEU A 99 -9.68 -1.03 -34.44
CA LEU A 99 -8.94 -1.06 -33.16
C LEU A 99 -9.55 -0.11 -32.13
N VAL A 100 -9.96 1.09 -32.56
CA VAL A 100 -10.66 2.06 -31.71
C VAL A 100 -12.03 1.50 -31.28
N GLY A 101 -12.83 1.00 -32.21
CA GLY A 101 -14.12 0.38 -31.89
C GLY A 101 -13.99 -0.81 -30.94
N TRP A 102 -13.02 -1.69 -31.15
CA TRP A 102 -12.71 -2.81 -30.25
C TRP A 102 -12.31 -2.33 -28.85
N SER A 103 -11.48 -1.29 -28.75
CA SER A 103 -11.11 -0.67 -27.46
C SER A 103 -12.29 -0.04 -26.71
N GLN A 104 -13.34 0.35 -27.44
CA GLN A 104 -14.57 0.94 -26.89
C GLN A 104 -15.72 -0.09 -26.78
N ALA A 105 -15.44 -1.37 -27.05
CA ALA A 105 -16.41 -2.46 -27.13
C ALA A 105 -17.59 -2.20 -28.11
N GLU A 106 -17.38 -1.36 -29.12
CA GLU A 106 -18.35 -1.05 -30.16
C GLU A 106 -18.43 -2.18 -31.21
N LEU A 107 -19.64 -2.70 -31.46
CA LEU A 107 -19.86 -3.71 -32.49
C LEU A 107 -19.91 -3.04 -33.87
N LEU A 108 -18.83 -3.17 -34.62
CA LEU A 108 -18.74 -2.71 -36.00
C LEU A 108 -19.09 -3.86 -36.97
N ALA A 109 -19.81 -3.53 -38.04
CA ALA A 109 -20.09 -4.50 -39.11
C ALA A 109 -18.77 -5.00 -39.71
N PRO A 110 -18.60 -6.33 -39.92
CA PRO A 110 -17.35 -6.88 -40.45
C PRO A 110 -16.96 -6.27 -41.80
N LEU A 111 -15.66 -6.08 -42.01
CA LEU A 111 -15.12 -5.50 -43.23
C LEU A 111 -14.07 -6.42 -43.86
N SER A 112 -14.15 -6.59 -45.17
CA SER A 112 -13.18 -7.38 -45.92
C SER A 112 -12.24 -6.49 -46.73
N PHE A 113 -10.97 -6.88 -46.79
CA PHE A 113 -9.93 -6.27 -47.61
C PHE A 113 -9.28 -7.32 -48.47
N GLU A 114 -8.88 -6.95 -49.69
CA GLU A 114 -8.15 -7.82 -50.60
C GLU A 114 -6.81 -7.17 -50.98
N ASP A 115 -5.71 -7.90 -50.74
CA ASP A 115 -4.40 -7.60 -51.27
C ASP A 115 -4.13 -8.50 -52.46
N SER A 116 -4.40 -7.96 -53.65
CA SER A 116 -4.21 -8.66 -54.92
C SER A 116 -2.74 -9.00 -55.23
N ARG A 117 -1.76 -8.26 -54.69
CA ARG A 117 -0.33 -8.54 -54.91
C ARG A 117 0.12 -9.75 -54.11
N ASN A 118 -0.29 -9.80 -52.85
CA ASN A 118 0.04 -10.90 -51.95
C ASN A 118 -0.99 -12.05 -52.00
N ARG A 119 -2.06 -11.92 -52.80
CA ARG A 119 -3.15 -12.89 -52.95
C ARG A 119 -3.76 -13.32 -51.61
N ILE A 120 -4.01 -12.32 -50.77
CA ILE A 120 -4.60 -12.50 -49.44
C ILE A 120 -5.87 -11.68 -49.37
N ALA A 121 -6.93 -12.28 -48.84
CA ALA A 121 -8.11 -11.59 -48.40
C ALA A 121 -8.18 -11.67 -46.87
N ILE A 122 -8.57 -10.57 -46.22
CA ILE A 122 -8.82 -10.56 -44.78
C ILE A 122 -10.21 -10.06 -44.47
N THR A 123 -10.84 -10.61 -43.45
CA THR A 123 -12.09 -10.11 -42.89
C THR A 123 -11.89 -9.80 -41.42
N ILE A 124 -12.01 -8.53 -41.06
CA ILE A 124 -11.93 -8.06 -39.67
C ILE A 124 -13.35 -7.87 -39.11
N GLY A 125 -13.57 -8.26 -37.86
CA GLY A 125 -14.84 -8.06 -37.18
C GLY A 125 -14.69 -8.10 -35.66
N ILE A 126 -15.67 -7.51 -34.97
CA ILE A 126 -15.73 -7.48 -33.51
C ILE A 126 -16.92 -8.35 -33.10
N TYR A 127 -16.65 -9.36 -32.28
CA TYR A 127 -17.63 -10.40 -31.96
C TYR A 127 -17.68 -10.70 -30.47
N LYS A 128 -18.85 -11.12 -29.99
CA LYS A 128 -18.97 -11.72 -28.65
C LYS A 128 -18.41 -13.14 -28.64
N ILE A 129 -17.99 -13.62 -27.48
CA ILE A 129 -17.34 -14.95 -27.35
C ILE A 129 -18.17 -16.10 -27.93
N ASN A 130 -19.50 -16.06 -27.81
CA ASN A 130 -20.37 -17.13 -28.33
C ASN A 130 -20.43 -17.16 -29.87
N GLU A 131 -20.27 -16.01 -30.52
CA GLU A 131 -20.21 -15.93 -31.99
C GLU A 131 -18.83 -16.36 -32.49
N LEU A 132 -17.76 -15.96 -31.80
CA LEU A 132 -16.41 -16.44 -32.09
C LEU A 132 -16.32 -17.97 -32.01
N ARG A 133 -16.90 -18.58 -30.97
CA ARG A 133 -16.89 -20.03 -30.82
C ARG A 133 -17.46 -20.73 -32.04
N LYS A 134 -18.50 -20.17 -32.68
CA LYS A 134 -19.06 -20.71 -33.94
C LYS A 134 -18.06 -20.62 -35.10
N GLN A 135 -17.27 -19.55 -35.18
CA GLN A 135 -16.23 -19.39 -36.20
C GLN A 135 -15.03 -20.34 -35.97
N ILE A 136 -14.79 -20.75 -34.72
CA ILE A 136 -13.70 -21.66 -34.35
C ILE A 136 -14.09 -23.14 -34.56
N LEU A 137 -15.39 -23.48 -34.58
CA LEU A 137 -15.85 -24.88 -34.75
C LEU A 137 -15.17 -25.67 -35.90
N PRO A 138 -14.86 -25.07 -37.07
CA PRO A 138 -14.19 -25.78 -38.16
C PRO A 138 -12.68 -25.99 -37.95
N ALA A 139 -12.08 -25.40 -36.91
CA ALA A 139 -10.63 -25.41 -36.70
C ALA A 139 -10.08 -26.83 -36.49
N ARG A 140 -9.03 -27.18 -37.24
CA ARG A 140 -8.33 -28.48 -37.15
C ARG A 140 -7.22 -28.48 -36.11
N SER A 141 -6.66 -27.30 -35.83
CA SER A 141 -5.61 -27.08 -34.84
C SER A 141 -5.54 -25.60 -34.49
N GLY A 142 -4.92 -25.27 -33.36
CA GLY A 142 -4.72 -23.87 -33.00
C GLY A 142 -3.89 -23.68 -31.74
N ILE A 143 -3.50 -22.43 -31.52
CA ILE A 143 -2.83 -21.95 -30.31
C ILE A 143 -3.80 -21.03 -29.59
N LEU A 144 -4.06 -21.33 -28.31
CA LEU A 144 -4.95 -20.60 -27.45
C LEU A 144 -4.15 -19.60 -26.62
N GLY A 145 -4.34 -18.31 -26.88
CA GLY A 145 -3.76 -17.21 -26.09
C GLY A 145 -4.58 -16.79 -24.88
N SER A 146 -5.81 -17.30 -24.74
CA SER A 146 -6.71 -17.02 -23.61
C SER A 146 -7.55 -18.25 -23.26
N ARG A 147 -7.66 -18.56 -21.96
CA ARG A 147 -8.48 -19.68 -21.48
C ARG A 147 -9.97 -19.54 -21.81
N GLU A 148 -10.50 -18.32 -21.93
CA GLU A 148 -11.93 -18.09 -22.10
C GLU A 148 -12.44 -18.61 -23.46
N ILE A 149 -11.55 -18.64 -24.45
CA ILE A 149 -11.80 -19.20 -25.78
C ILE A 149 -11.90 -20.73 -25.73
N ARG A 150 -11.18 -21.38 -24.80
CA ARG A 150 -11.17 -22.85 -24.66
C ARG A 150 -12.52 -23.42 -24.22
N LYS A 151 -13.28 -22.70 -23.38
CA LYS A 151 -14.57 -23.16 -22.86
C LYS A 151 -15.53 -23.48 -24.01
N GLY A 152 -15.95 -24.74 -24.14
CA GLY A 152 -16.90 -25.20 -25.16
C GLY A 152 -16.30 -25.69 -26.47
N LEU A 153 -14.96 -25.76 -26.60
CA LEU A 153 -14.30 -26.50 -27.68
C LEU A 153 -14.29 -28.01 -27.36
N ILE A 154 -14.41 -28.85 -28.39
CA ILE A 154 -14.49 -30.31 -28.27
C ILE A 154 -13.09 -30.89 -27.97
N ASP A 155 -13.00 -31.80 -27.00
CA ASP A 155 -11.78 -32.55 -26.71
C ASP A 155 -11.39 -33.46 -27.89
N GLY A 156 -10.11 -33.44 -28.30
CA GLY A 156 -9.58 -34.30 -29.38
C GLY A 156 -9.02 -33.56 -30.61
N ILE A 157 -9.17 -32.23 -30.68
CA ILE A 157 -8.51 -31.36 -31.67
C ILE A 157 -7.17 -30.87 -31.09
N PHE A 158 -6.13 -30.72 -31.92
CA PHE A 158 -4.80 -30.24 -31.50
C PHE A 158 -4.81 -28.74 -31.16
N PHE A 159 -5.39 -28.39 -30.00
CA PHE A 159 -5.33 -27.05 -29.43
C PHE A 159 -4.24 -26.99 -28.36
N PHE A 160 -3.23 -26.16 -28.60
CA PHE A 160 -2.17 -25.89 -27.64
C PHE A 160 -2.58 -24.71 -26.77
N ASP A 161 -2.72 -24.96 -25.48
CA ASP A 161 -2.95 -23.93 -24.47
C ASP A 161 -1.69 -23.68 -23.64
N ARG A 162 -1.80 -22.81 -22.64
CA ARG A 162 -0.69 -22.47 -21.75
C ARG A 162 -0.05 -23.67 -21.03
N ASN A 163 -0.77 -24.79 -20.90
CA ASN A 163 -0.22 -26.02 -20.33
C ASN A 163 0.68 -26.78 -21.31
N SER A 164 0.58 -26.47 -22.60
CA SER A 164 1.15 -27.23 -23.69
C SER A 164 2.15 -26.43 -24.54
N PHE A 165 2.22 -25.10 -24.38
CA PHE A 165 3.24 -24.25 -25.01
C PHE A 165 3.70 -23.12 -24.08
N SER A 166 4.94 -22.65 -24.28
CA SER A 166 5.61 -21.69 -23.39
C SER A 166 5.65 -20.29 -24.01
N ARG A 167 5.62 -19.25 -23.18
CA ARG A 167 5.72 -17.81 -23.53
C ARG A 167 6.37 -17.11 -22.35
N LYS A 168 6.96 -15.93 -22.50
CA LYS A 168 7.59 -15.23 -21.37
C LYS A 168 6.57 -14.62 -20.41
N PHE A 169 5.46 -14.09 -20.93
CA PHE A 169 4.45 -13.41 -20.12
C PHE A 169 3.22 -14.31 -19.86
N HIS A 170 2.71 -14.32 -18.62
CA HIS A 170 1.48 -15.05 -18.25
C HIS A 170 0.25 -14.13 -18.28
N ALA A 171 -0.04 -13.58 -19.45
CA ALA A 171 -1.20 -12.72 -19.69
C ALA A 171 -2.01 -13.19 -20.90
N PRO A 172 -3.33 -12.89 -20.96
CA PRO A 172 -4.12 -13.11 -22.16
C PRO A 172 -3.44 -12.50 -23.39
N SER A 173 -3.40 -13.24 -24.48
CA SER A 173 -2.86 -12.80 -25.77
C SER A 173 -3.68 -13.36 -26.91
N PHE A 174 -3.25 -13.07 -28.13
CA PHE A 174 -3.95 -13.53 -29.33
C PHE A 174 -3.98 -15.06 -29.42
N SER A 175 -5.04 -15.57 -30.00
CA SER A 175 -5.21 -16.97 -30.38
C SER A 175 -5.16 -17.09 -31.89
N LEU A 176 -4.66 -18.23 -32.38
CA LEU A 176 -4.49 -18.48 -33.81
C LEU A 176 -5.01 -19.87 -34.15
N PHE A 177 -5.93 -19.95 -35.11
CA PHE A 177 -6.58 -21.20 -35.50
C PHE A 177 -6.42 -21.47 -36.99
N LEU A 178 -6.13 -22.72 -37.33
CA LEU A 178 -6.11 -23.20 -38.70
C LEU A 178 -7.47 -23.81 -39.03
N LEU A 179 -8.27 -23.12 -39.85
CA LEU A 179 -9.61 -23.59 -40.27
C LEU A 179 -9.49 -24.58 -41.44
N SER A 180 -8.64 -24.26 -42.41
CA SER A 180 -8.29 -25.10 -43.55
C SER A 180 -6.85 -24.81 -43.97
N ASP A 181 -6.33 -25.50 -44.99
CA ASP A 181 -4.95 -25.27 -45.47
C ASP A 181 -4.76 -23.87 -46.10
N THR A 182 -5.85 -23.15 -46.38
CA THR A 182 -5.87 -21.79 -46.96
C THR A 182 -6.50 -20.73 -46.06
N GLU A 183 -7.07 -21.11 -44.92
CA GLU A 183 -7.81 -20.20 -44.03
C GLU A 183 -7.30 -20.26 -42.60
N THR A 184 -6.94 -19.09 -42.06
CA THR A 184 -6.48 -18.90 -40.69
C THR A 184 -7.37 -17.89 -39.99
N LEU A 185 -7.59 -18.08 -38.69
CA LEU A 185 -8.37 -17.18 -37.85
C LEU A 185 -7.48 -16.66 -36.71
N TRP A 186 -7.27 -15.34 -36.67
CA TRP A 186 -6.47 -14.66 -35.67
C TRP A 186 -7.38 -13.83 -34.75
N ILE A 187 -7.44 -14.20 -33.48
CA ILE A 187 -8.39 -13.64 -32.51
C ILE A 187 -7.63 -12.95 -31.39
N HIS A 188 -7.99 -11.72 -31.06
CA HIS A 188 -7.50 -11.00 -29.89
C HIS A 188 -8.54 -11.03 -28.76
N PRO A 189 -8.11 -11.14 -27.50
CA PRO A 189 -9.00 -11.04 -26.34
C PRO A 189 -9.69 -9.66 -26.29
N PRO A 190 -10.64 -9.39 -25.39
CA PRO A 190 -11.21 -8.06 -25.26
C PRO A 190 -10.17 -7.02 -24.83
N ALA A 191 -10.37 -5.78 -25.28
CA ALA A 191 -9.64 -4.64 -24.77
C ALA A 191 -10.36 -4.11 -23.52
N GLY A 192 -9.70 -4.16 -22.36
CA GLY A 192 -10.29 -3.73 -21.08
C GLY A 192 -11.49 -4.55 -20.62
N ASP A 193 -12.44 -3.89 -19.95
CA ASP A 193 -13.65 -4.48 -19.34
C ASP A 193 -14.69 -5.01 -20.34
N GLY A 194 -14.40 -4.92 -21.64
CA GLY A 194 -15.27 -5.43 -22.69
C GLY A 194 -15.37 -6.96 -22.71
N ASP A 195 -16.41 -7.46 -23.34
CA ASP A 195 -16.64 -8.87 -23.70
C ASP A 195 -16.59 -9.08 -25.23
N SER A 196 -16.09 -8.06 -25.92
CA SER A 196 -15.97 -7.97 -27.38
C SER A 196 -14.54 -8.31 -27.82
N TYR A 197 -14.41 -9.34 -28.64
CA TYR A 197 -13.13 -9.81 -29.17
C TYR A 197 -12.95 -9.32 -30.60
N LEU A 198 -11.71 -9.03 -30.98
CA LEU A 198 -11.37 -8.74 -32.37
C LEU A 198 -10.99 -10.05 -33.08
N SER A 199 -11.61 -10.30 -34.23
CA SER A 199 -11.33 -11.45 -35.08
C SER A 199 -10.84 -10.96 -36.45
N ILE A 200 -9.78 -11.58 -36.95
CA ILE A 200 -9.22 -11.35 -38.28
C ILE A 200 -9.17 -12.72 -38.96
N LYS A 201 -10.10 -12.98 -39.88
CA LYS A 201 -10.05 -14.13 -40.78
C LYS A 201 -9.09 -13.80 -41.91
N ILE A 202 -8.15 -14.68 -42.21
CA ILE A 202 -7.14 -14.54 -43.26
C ILE A 202 -7.33 -15.69 -44.24
N GLU A 203 -7.57 -15.37 -45.49
CA GLU A 203 -7.71 -16.30 -46.60
C GLU A 203 -6.55 -16.06 -47.57
N SER A 204 -5.82 -17.11 -47.94
CA SER A 204 -4.69 -16.99 -48.87
C SER A 204 -4.72 -18.06 -49.94
N VAL A 205 -4.29 -17.68 -51.15
CA VAL A 205 -4.12 -18.59 -52.29
C VAL A 205 -2.77 -19.34 -52.22
N THR A 206 -1.84 -18.89 -51.37
CA THR A 206 -0.54 -19.54 -51.13
C THR A 206 -0.53 -20.28 -49.78
N ASP A 207 0.40 -21.22 -49.59
CA ASP A 207 0.50 -22.13 -48.43
C ASP A 207 0.88 -21.46 -47.08
N ILE A 208 0.19 -20.38 -46.70
CA ILE A 208 0.27 -19.79 -45.34
C ILE A 208 -0.14 -20.84 -44.30
N GLY A 209 -1.12 -21.68 -44.63
CA GLY A 209 -1.54 -22.78 -43.76
C GLY A 209 -0.45 -23.82 -43.54
N GLU A 210 0.46 -24.07 -44.50
CA GLU A 210 1.53 -25.07 -44.33
C GLU A 210 2.60 -24.59 -43.34
N GLU A 211 3.04 -23.33 -43.43
CA GLU A 211 4.01 -22.75 -42.48
C GLU A 211 3.46 -22.72 -41.04
N LEU A 212 2.20 -22.31 -40.88
CA LEU A 212 1.52 -22.30 -39.59
C LEU A 212 1.33 -23.72 -39.05
N LYS A 213 0.86 -24.65 -39.89
CA LYS A 213 0.70 -26.07 -39.54
C LYS A 213 2.01 -26.71 -39.13
N ASN A 214 3.11 -26.43 -39.83
CA ASN A 214 4.44 -26.91 -39.49
C ASN A 214 4.91 -26.33 -38.15
N THR A 215 4.65 -25.04 -37.90
CA THR A 215 4.99 -24.39 -36.64
C THR A 215 4.22 -25.02 -35.48
N ILE A 216 2.89 -25.14 -35.59
CA ILE A 216 2.02 -25.78 -34.58
C ILE A 216 2.43 -27.25 -34.36
N GLY A 217 2.64 -28.00 -35.43
CA GLY A 217 3.05 -29.41 -35.37
C GLY A 217 4.43 -29.62 -34.75
N SER A 218 5.31 -28.61 -34.76
CA SER A 218 6.65 -28.69 -34.15
C SER A 218 6.67 -28.46 -32.63
N ILE A 219 5.57 -27.96 -32.03
CA ILE A 219 5.51 -27.62 -30.59
C ILE A 219 5.91 -28.80 -29.69
N PRO A 220 5.36 -30.03 -29.85
CA PRO A 220 5.72 -31.15 -28.99
C PRO A 220 7.22 -31.49 -29.03
N ALA A 221 7.81 -31.57 -30.22
CA ALA A 221 9.23 -31.88 -30.40
C ALA A 221 10.14 -30.79 -29.82
N ARG A 222 9.74 -29.52 -29.88
CA ARG A 222 10.46 -28.40 -29.23
C ARG A 222 10.37 -28.51 -27.71
N ASN A 223 9.19 -28.80 -27.16
CA ASN A 223 9.02 -28.96 -25.71
C ASN A 223 9.90 -30.11 -25.19
N GLU A 224 9.94 -31.26 -25.88
CA GLU A 224 10.80 -32.39 -25.51
C GLU A 224 12.28 -32.01 -25.51
N ARG A 225 12.73 -31.27 -26.53
CA ARG A 225 14.11 -30.77 -26.61
C ARG A 225 14.45 -29.85 -25.44
N ILE A 226 13.60 -28.88 -25.12
CA ILE A 226 13.83 -27.96 -24.01
C ILE A 226 13.83 -28.69 -22.68
N LEU A 227 12.86 -29.60 -22.48
CA LEU A 227 12.76 -30.43 -21.29
C LEU A 227 14.01 -31.29 -21.07
N SER A 228 14.61 -31.82 -22.13
CA SER A 228 15.86 -32.59 -22.03
C SER A 228 17.07 -31.78 -21.54
N ASN A 229 17.00 -30.44 -21.67
CA ASN A 229 18.07 -29.51 -21.31
C ASN A 229 17.79 -28.68 -20.04
N CYS A 230 16.62 -28.83 -19.43
CA CYS A 230 16.26 -28.08 -18.23
C CYS A 230 17.12 -28.48 -17.02
N LYS A 231 17.23 -27.57 -16.04
CA LYS A 231 17.96 -27.80 -14.78
C LYS A 231 17.00 -27.97 -13.61
N TYR A 232 17.34 -28.86 -12.69
CA TYR A 232 16.63 -29.06 -11.43
C TYR A 232 17.06 -27.99 -10.41
N GLU A 233 16.60 -26.76 -10.63
CA GLU A 233 16.74 -25.64 -9.70
C GLU A 233 15.36 -25.03 -9.38
N LEU A 234 15.30 -24.06 -8.46
CA LEU A 234 14.04 -23.42 -8.09
C LEU A 234 13.91 -22.03 -8.73
N PRO A 235 12.74 -21.69 -9.32
CA PRO A 235 12.41 -20.32 -9.68
C PRO A 235 12.16 -19.49 -8.42
N GLU A 236 12.04 -18.19 -8.61
CA GLU A 236 11.71 -17.23 -7.56
C GLU A 236 10.20 -17.13 -7.39
N ILE A 237 9.73 -17.00 -6.14
CA ILE A 237 8.36 -16.57 -5.86
C ILE A 237 8.35 -15.05 -6.02
N SER A 238 7.96 -14.56 -7.20
CA SER A 238 8.08 -13.15 -7.60
C SER A 238 6.91 -12.28 -7.14
N GLU A 239 5.74 -12.86 -6.90
CA GLU A 239 4.58 -12.12 -6.41
C GLU A 239 3.55 -13.06 -5.77
N VAL A 240 2.90 -12.61 -4.70
CA VAL A 240 1.90 -13.39 -3.96
C VAL A 240 0.71 -12.50 -3.64
N PHE A 241 -0.50 -13.04 -3.79
CA PHE A 241 -1.72 -12.35 -3.45
C PHE A 241 -2.75 -13.29 -2.84
N GLY A 242 -3.20 -12.97 -1.62
CA GLY A 242 -4.04 -13.84 -0.79
C GLY A 242 -5.40 -13.28 -0.42
N GLU A 243 -5.86 -12.19 -1.03
CA GLU A 243 -7.15 -11.57 -0.69
C GLU A 243 -8.34 -12.43 -1.14
N THR A 244 -9.29 -12.65 -0.24
CA THR A 244 -10.42 -13.58 -0.46
C THR A 244 -11.58 -12.91 -1.18
N GLU A 245 -11.82 -11.62 -0.92
CA GLU A 245 -12.88 -10.83 -1.56
C GLU A 245 -12.28 -9.92 -2.65
N SER A 246 -11.51 -10.52 -3.55
CA SER A 246 -10.82 -9.82 -4.63
C SER A 246 -11.41 -10.19 -5.99
N LEU A 247 -11.46 -9.20 -6.91
CA LEU A 247 -11.82 -9.40 -8.31
C LEU A 247 -10.88 -10.38 -9.02
N THR A 248 -9.61 -10.45 -8.63
CA THR A 248 -8.61 -11.34 -9.23
C THR A 248 -8.64 -12.76 -8.68
N GLY A 249 -9.25 -12.98 -7.51
CA GLY A 249 -9.02 -14.18 -6.70
C GLY A 249 -7.58 -14.28 -6.18
N ARG A 250 -7.23 -15.41 -5.57
CA ARG A 250 -5.93 -15.65 -4.90
C ARG A 250 -4.94 -16.35 -5.83
N TRP A 251 -3.67 -15.96 -5.75
CA TRP A 251 -2.64 -16.42 -6.69
C TRP A 251 -1.20 -16.27 -6.17
N ILE A 252 -0.30 -17.02 -6.80
CA ILE A 252 1.15 -17.04 -6.58
C ILE A 252 1.82 -17.01 -7.96
N GLU A 253 2.81 -16.15 -8.15
CA GLU A 253 3.62 -16.10 -9.35
C GLU A 253 5.02 -16.66 -9.10
N LEU A 254 5.47 -17.46 -10.06
CA LEU A 254 6.86 -17.88 -10.18
C LEU A 254 7.54 -17.14 -11.33
N PHE A 255 8.78 -16.74 -11.12
CA PHE A 255 9.63 -16.12 -12.14
C PHE A 255 10.95 -16.90 -12.28
N ASN A 256 11.31 -17.24 -13.51
CA ASN A 256 12.62 -17.82 -13.78
C ASN A 256 13.65 -16.71 -14.08
N SER A 257 14.42 -16.32 -13.06
CA SER A 257 15.53 -15.36 -13.19
C SER A 257 16.80 -15.94 -13.82
N LYS A 258 16.84 -17.25 -14.08
CA LYS A 258 18.02 -17.93 -14.64
C LYS A 258 18.10 -17.74 -16.16
N SER A 259 19.29 -17.89 -16.70
CA SER A 259 19.56 -17.89 -18.14
C SER A 259 19.25 -19.22 -18.83
N TYR A 260 18.72 -20.21 -18.09
CA TYR A 260 18.39 -21.55 -18.59
C TYR A 260 16.99 -22.00 -18.13
N PRO A 261 16.36 -22.96 -18.85
CA PRO A 261 15.08 -23.51 -18.46
C PRO A 261 15.17 -24.29 -17.15
N ILE A 262 14.16 -24.16 -16.30
CA ILE A 262 14.05 -24.88 -15.02
C ILE A 262 13.02 -26.01 -15.14
N CYS A 263 13.33 -27.22 -14.67
CA CYS A 263 12.41 -28.37 -14.70
C CYS A 263 11.32 -28.29 -13.61
N GLU A 264 10.05 -28.48 -13.97
CA GLU A 264 8.90 -28.50 -13.02
C GLU A 264 8.81 -29.77 -12.16
N ASP A 265 9.43 -30.86 -12.61
CA ASP A 265 9.27 -32.17 -11.98
C ASP A 265 9.78 -32.17 -10.53
N GLY A 266 8.93 -32.63 -9.61
CA GLY A 266 9.25 -32.68 -8.18
C GLY A 266 9.14 -31.35 -7.42
N MET A 267 8.71 -30.26 -8.06
CA MET A 267 8.45 -28.99 -7.36
C MET A 267 7.18 -29.07 -6.50
N ASN A 268 7.24 -28.51 -5.29
CA ASN A 268 6.11 -28.44 -4.37
C ASN A 268 6.05 -27.09 -3.66
N PHE A 269 4.85 -26.49 -3.61
CA PHE A 269 4.54 -25.41 -2.68
C PHE A 269 4.32 -26.00 -1.28
N VAL A 270 4.88 -25.35 -0.25
CA VAL A 270 4.67 -25.68 1.15
C VAL A 270 4.21 -24.43 1.89
N LEU A 271 3.01 -24.49 2.49
CA LEU A 271 2.39 -23.39 3.23
C LEU A 271 1.85 -23.93 4.56
N PHE A 272 2.44 -23.51 5.68
CA PHE A 272 2.10 -24.01 7.03
C PHE A 272 2.01 -25.54 7.13
N GLY A 273 2.98 -26.23 6.53
CA GLY A 273 3.04 -27.70 6.51
C GLY A 273 2.14 -28.38 5.48
N ASN A 274 1.26 -27.65 4.78
CA ASN A 274 0.52 -28.17 3.64
C ASN A 274 1.43 -28.19 2.41
N ARG A 275 1.79 -29.38 1.93
CA ARG A 275 2.63 -29.59 0.75
C ARG A 275 1.76 -29.95 -0.45
N ILE A 276 1.83 -29.15 -1.51
CA ILE A 276 1.08 -29.32 -2.75
C ILE A 276 2.05 -29.32 -3.93
N ALA A 277 1.97 -30.34 -4.78
CA ALA A 277 2.78 -30.42 -5.99
C ALA A 277 2.41 -29.30 -6.98
N VAL A 278 3.42 -28.72 -7.63
CA VAL A 278 3.20 -27.77 -8.71
C VAL A 278 2.58 -28.54 -9.90
N PRO A 279 1.44 -28.08 -10.46
CA PRO A 279 0.83 -28.72 -11.62
C PRO A 279 1.79 -28.71 -12.81
N LYS A 280 1.95 -29.88 -13.44
CA LYS A 280 2.81 -30.02 -14.62
C LYS A 280 2.18 -29.34 -15.84
N THR A 281 2.93 -28.45 -16.49
CA THR A 281 2.56 -27.80 -17.74
C THR A 281 3.43 -28.35 -18.88
N THR A 282 4.25 -27.51 -19.53
CA THR A 282 5.25 -27.95 -20.50
C THR A 282 6.37 -28.78 -19.86
N GLY A 283 6.40 -28.87 -18.53
CA GLY A 283 7.42 -29.58 -17.75
C GLY A 283 8.63 -28.71 -17.42
N TYR A 284 8.66 -27.45 -17.88
CA TYR A 284 9.73 -26.49 -17.61
C TYR A 284 9.23 -25.04 -17.59
N LEU A 285 10.00 -24.14 -16.97
CA LEU A 285 9.87 -22.68 -17.07
C LEU A 285 11.03 -22.12 -17.89
N LEU A 286 10.75 -21.32 -18.93
CA LEU A 286 11.78 -20.69 -19.77
C LEU A 286 12.56 -19.59 -19.02
N PRO A 287 13.79 -19.26 -19.45
CA PRO A 287 14.51 -18.08 -18.96
C PRO A 287 13.65 -16.82 -19.06
N GLY A 288 13.51 -16.03 -17.99
CA GLY A 288 12.72 -14.80 -17.97
C GLY A 288 11.21 -15.01 -18.07
N GLU A 289 10.71 -16.25 -17.96
CA GLU A 289 9.27 -16.52 -17.94
C GLU A 289 8.66 -16.27 -16.56
N THR A 290 7.48 -15.64 -16.54
CA THR A 290 6.57 -15.61 -15.40
C THR A 290 5.45 -16.63 -15.56
N ARG A 291 5.00 -17.19 -14.43
CA ARG A 291 3.92 -18.17 -14.39
C ARG A 291 3.04 -17.99 -13.17
N VAL A 292 1.74 -17.76 -13.42
CA VAL A 292 0.74 -17.51 -12.38
C VAL A 292 -0.03 -18.80 -12.05
N TYR A 293 0.03 -19.19 -10.79
CA TYR A 293 -0.75 -20.28 -10.20
C TYR A 293 -1.84 -19.68 -9.34
N ALA A 294 -3.09 -20.06 -9.55
CA ALA A 294 -4.21 -19.44 -8.86
C ALA A 294 -5.33 -20.44 -8.54
N GLU A 295 -6.23 -20.01 -7.66
CA GLU A 295 -7.41 -20.79 -7.34
C GLU A 295 -8.41 -20.87 -8.50
N GLU A 296 -9.34 -21.82 -8.44
CA GLU A 296 -10.28 -22.09 -9.51
C GLU A 296 -11.27 -20.92 -9.80
N SER A 297 -11.56 -20.09 -8.81
CA SER A 297 -12.43 -18.91 -8.96
C SER A 297 -11.71 -17.67 -9.52
N SER A 298 -10.38 -17.68 -9.66
CA SER A 298 -9.60 -16.50 -10.05
C SER A 298 -9.94 -16.00 -11.47
N SER A 299 -10.14 -14.71 -11.68
CA SER A 299 -10.42 -14.16 -13.02
C SER A 299 -9.19 -14.08 -13.93
N LEU A 300 -7.97 -14.18 -13.38
CA LEU A 300 -6.70 -14.07 -14.11
C LEU A 300 -6.46 -15.22 -15.09
N GLU A 301 -5.67 -14.99 -16.13
CA GLU A 301 -5.01 -16.09 -16.88
C GLU A 301 -4.09 -16.83 -15.89
N ARG A 302 -4.29 -18.14 -15.75
CA ARG A 302 -3.71 -18.92 -14.64
C ARG A 302 -3.53 -20.39 -14.97
N ILE A 303 -2.66 -21.04 -14.21
CA ILE A 303 -2.68 -22.49 -13.98
C ILE A 303 -3.41 -22.76 -12.66
N ILE A 304 -4.35 -23.71 -12.66
CA ILE A 304 -5.14 -24.03 -11.46
C ILE A 304 -4.27 -24.82 -10.49
N LEU A 305 -4.12 -24.31 -9.26
CA LEU A 305 -3.46 -25.00 -8.16
C LEU A 305 -4.50 -25.44 -7.11
N SER A 306 -4.87 -26.71 -7.15
CA SER A 306 -5.82 -27.32 -6.24
C SER A 306 -5.16 -27.78 -4.94
N GLY A 307 -5.89 -27.72 -3.82
CA GLY A 307 -5.45 -28.25 -2.51
C GLY A 307 -4.61 -27.30 -1.65
N LEU A 308 -4.16 -26.17 -2.19
CA LEU A 308 -3.53 -25.13 -1.38
C LEU A 308 -4.58 -24.46 -0.47
N ARG A 309 -4.21 -24.23 0.80
CA ARG A 309 -5.03 -23.46 1.74
C ARG A 309 -4.86 -21.97 1.46
N TRP A 310 -5.49 -21.48 0.40
CA TRP A 310 -5.31 -20.11 -0.09
C TRP A 310 -5.52 -19.00 0.96
N GLY A 311 -6.41 -19.20 1.94
CA GLY A 311 -6.62 -18.23 3.03
C GLY A 311 -5.42 -18.07 3.97
N ASP A 312 -4.53 -19.05 4.04
CA ASP A 312 -3.34 -19.00 4.88
C ASP A 312 -2.29 -18.01 4.35
N LEU A 313 -2.37 -17.57 3.08
CA LEU A 313 -1.47 -16.55 2.52
C LEU A 313 -1.54 -15.20 3.26
N LYS A 314 -2.64 -14.92 3.98
CA LYS A 314 -2.81 -13.70 4.79
C LYS A 314 -2.15 -13.78 6.17
N ARG A 315 -1.76 -14.98 6.61
CA ARG A 315 -1.28 -15.22 7.98
C ARG A 315 0.21 -14.93 8.09
N ASN A 316 0.66 -14.55 9.28
CA ASN A 316 2.09 -14.41 9.58
C ASN A 316 2.76 -15.78 9.46
N GLY A 317 3.75 -15.90 8.58
CA GLY A 317 4.47 -17.14 8.29
C GLY A 317 5.20 -17.06 6.96
N SER A 318 5.39 -18.20 6.31
CA SER A 318 6.11 -18.27 5.05
C SER A 318 5.48 -19.22 4.03
N LEU A 319 5.62 -18.85 2.76
CA LEU A 319 5.36 -19.70 1.60
C LEU A 319 6.70 -20.22 1.09
N GLN A 320 6.85 -21.53 1.01
CA GLN A 320 8.06 -22.17 0.53
C GLN A 320 7.80 -22.84 -0.82
N LEU A 321 8.80 -22.81 -1.69
CA LEU A 321 8.89 -23.65 -2.88
C LEU A 321 10.03 -24.63 -2.66
N SER A 322 9.76 -25.92 -2.81
CA SER A 322 10.71 -26.98 -2.50
C SER A 322 10.85 -27.95 -3.66
N MET A 323 12.08 -28.40 -3.91
CA MET A 323 12.39 -29.45 -4.87
C MET A 323 13.62 -30.23 -4.38
N GLN A 324 13.48 -31.53 -4.19
CA GLN A 324 14.52 -32.38 -3.60
C GLN A 324 15.05 -31.80 -2.27
N GLN A 325 16.33 -31.44 -2.19
CA GLN A 325 16.96 -30.81 -1.02
C GLN A 325 16.94 -29.27 -1.07
N SER A 326 16.56 -28.68 -2.20
CA SER A 326 16.50 -27.22 -2.39
C SER A 326 15.17 -26.67 -1.89
N VAL A 327 15.24 -25.55 -1.17
CA VAL A 327 14.07 -24.82 -0.68
C VAL A 327 14.31 -23.33 -0.88
N THR A 328 13.35 -22.64 -1.47
CA THR A 328 13.25 -21.18 -1.45
C THR A 328 12.06 -20.78 -0.60
N GLU A 329 12.20 -19.69 0.15
CA GLU A 329 11.19 -19.25 1.12
C GLU A 329 10.84 -17.78 0.91
N ARG A 330 9.55 -17.47 1.05
CA ARG A 330 9.03 -16.10 1.06
C ARG A 330 8.25 -15.87 2.35
N ILE A 331 8.71 -14.90 3.15
CA ILE A 331 7.96 -14.43 4.33
C ILE A 331 6.72 -13.69 3.83
N LEU A 332 5.56 -14.06 4.36
CA LEU A 332 4.27 -13.46 4.07
C LEU A 332 4.09 -12.17 4.89
N PRO A 333 3.38 -11.15 4.35
CA PRO A 333 3.33 -9.83 4.97
C PRO A 333 2.61 -9.79 6.32
N GLY A 334 1.62 -10.67 6.51
CA GLY A 334 0.77 -10.64 7.68
C GLY A 334 -0.21 -9.46 7.69
N GLY A 335 -1.49 -9.71 7.93
CA GLY A 335 -2.47 -8.62 8.09
C GLY A 335 -3.30 -8.24 6.85
N GLY A 336 -3.24 -9.05 5.79
CA GLY A 336 -4.09 -8.91 4.59
C GLY A 336 -3.39 -8.24 3.40
N TYR A 337 -4.16 -8.00 2.33
CA TYR A 337 -3.68 -7.41 1.07
C TYR A 337 -4.51 -6.18 0.65
N ARG A 338 -5.49 -5.80 1.47
CA ARG A 338 -6.38 -4.65 1.24
C ARG A 338 -6.10 -3.57 2.27
N TYR A 339 -5.76 -2.37 1.79
CA TYR A 339 -5.39 -1.23 2.60
C TYR A 339 -6.24 -0.02 2.20
N GLY A 340 -7.41 0.08 2.84
CA GLY A 340 -8.46 1.02 2.41
C GLY A 340 -9.08 0.58 1.10
N ASP A 341 -9.00 1.46 0.09
CA ASP A 341 -9.50 1.18 -1.26
C ASP A 341 -8.47 0.48 -2.14
N GLU A 342 -7.19 0.50 -1.73
CA GLU A 342 -6.09 -0.14 -2.44
C GLU A 342 -6.02 -1.64 -2.13
N THR A 343 -5.74 -2.42 -3.16
CA THR A 343 -5.49 -3.85 -3.09
C THR A 343 -4.09 -4.10 -3.65
N LEU A 344 -3.17 -4.45 -2.76
CA LEU A 344 -1.73 -4.53 -3.03
C LEU A 344 -1.30 -6.00 -2.94
N SER A 345 -0.60 -6.49 -3.94
CA SER A 345 0.09 -7.78 -3.91
C SER A 345 1.45 -7.68 -3.22
N TRP A 346 2.06 -8.83 -2.94
CA TRP A 346 3.33 -8.94 -2.20
C TRP A 346 4.45 -9.45 -3.09
N LYS A 347 5.42 -8.58 -3.40
CA LYS A 347 6.62 -8.83 -4.21
C LYS A 347 7.88 -9.00 -3.35
N PRO A 348 9.02 -9.47 -3.88
CA PRO A 348 10.32 -9.51 -3.21
C PRO A 348 10.68 -8.23 -2.45
N SER A 349 10.44 -7.09 -3.08
CA SER A 349 10.67 -5.74 -2.55
C SER A 349 9.48 -5.17 -1.74
N GLY A 350 8.62 -6.01 -1.17
CA GLY A 350 7.46 -5.59 -0.36
C GLY A 350 6.16 -5.48 -1.15
N PHE A 351 5.22 -4.66 -0.67
CA PHE A 351 3.96 -4.44 -1.39
C PHE A 351 4.20 -3.79 -2.76
N SER A 352 3.43 -4.23 -3.75
CA SER A 352 3.38 -3.66 -5.08
C SER A 352 3.01 -2.17 -5.08
N GLU A 353 3.36 -1.48 -6.16
CA GLU A 353 3.07 -0.06 -6.36
C GLU A 353 1.83 0.13 -7.24
N CYS A 354 1.04 1.16 -6.93
CA CYS A 354 -0.08 1.62 -7.75
C CYS A 354 0.43 2.53 -8.89
N GLY A 355 -0.23 2.54 -10.04
CA GLY A 355 0.04 3.54 -11.10
C GLY A 355 1.20 3.23 -12.04
N ARG A 356 1.42 1.95 -12.40
CA ARG A 356 2.29 1.58 -13.52
C ARG A 356 1.43 1.18 -14.73
N ASN A 357 1.90 1.50 -15.94
CA ASN A 357 1.30 1.17 -17.26
C ASN A 357 1.17 -0.35 -17.57
N ARG A 358 1.07 -1.21 -16.54
CA ARG A 358 1.19 -2.68 -16.63
C ARG A 358 0.17 -3.44 -15.81
N GLN A 359 -0.78 -2.74 -15.20
CA GLN A 359 -1.97 -3.41 -14.69
C GLN A 359 -2.68 -4.11 -15.86
N PRO A 360 -3.10 -5.37 -15.70
CA PRO A 360 -4.06 -5.98 -16.62
C PRO A 360 -5.21 -4.99 -16.83
N PRO A 361 -5.64 -4.73 -18.07
CA PRO A 361 -6.56 -3.64 -18.39
C PRO A 361 -7.97 -3.80 -17.77
N ASN A 362 -8.20 -4.90 -17.06
CA ASN A 362 -9.47 -5.30 -16.44
C ASN A 362 -9.46 -5.09 -14.92
N LEU A 363 -8.40 -4.49 -14.37
CA LEU A 363 -8.27 -4.20 -12.95
C LEU A 363 -8.39 -2.70 -12.69
N PRO A 364 -9.23 -2.28 -11.70
CA PRO A 364 -9.27 -0.88 -11.27
C PRO A 364 -7.88 -0.37 -10.89
N GLU A 365 -7.62 0.93 -11.02
CA GLU A 365 -6.32 1.52 -10.65
C GLU A 365 -5.91 1.22 -9.21
N SER A 366 -6.90 1.01 -8.32
CA SER A 366 -6.70 0.62 -6.93
C SER A 366 -6.15 -0.81 -6.73
N TYR A 367 -6.15 -1.65 -7.77
CA TYR A 367 -5.55 -2.98 -7.77
C TYR A 367 -4.10 -2.91 -8.22
N CYS A 368 -3.25 -2.55 -7.29
CA CYS A 368 -1.84 -2.31 -7.50
C CYS A 368 -1.15 -3.67 -7.61
N MET A 369 -1.09 -4.26 -8.79
CA MET A 369 -0.48 -5.56 -9.07
C MET A 369 -0.32 -5.75 -10.58
N ASP A 370 0.57 -6.64 -10.98
CA ASP A 370 0.94 -6.90 -12.38
C ASP A 370 1.16 -8.41 -12.61
N PRO A 371 0.15 -9.25 -12.29
CA PRO A 371 0.27 -10.69 -12.45
C PRO A 371 0.61 -11.06 -13.89
N GLY A 372 1.61 -11.92 -14.04
CA GLY A 372 2.04 -12.45 -15.33
C GLY A 372 3.09 -11.59 -16.04
N PHE A 373 3.64 -10.56 -15.40
CA PHE A 373 4.70 -9.73 -15.98
C PHE A 373 6.00 -9.80 -15.15
N PRO A 374 7.18 -9.97 -15.79
CA PRO A 374 8.46 -10.01 -15.10
C PRO A 374 8.75 -8.76 -14.26
N THR A 375 9.30 -8.96 -13.07
CA THR A 375 9.81 -7.89 -12.19
C THR A 375 10.86 -7.02 -12.90
N GLY A 376 10.72 -5.69 -12.79
CA GLY A 376 11.78 -4.74 -13.15
C GLY A 376 11.85 -4.27 -14.60
N THR A 377 10.88 -4.63 -15.46
CA THR A 377 10.77 -3.99 -16.77
C THR A 377 10.07 -2.63 -16.59
N ASN A 378 10.84 -1.56 -16.35
CA ASN A 378 10.31 -0.19 -16.28
C ASN A 378 10.11 0.35 -17.71
N LEU A 379 8.88 0.72 -18.08
CA LEU A 379 8.57 1.47 -19.30
C LEU A 379 8.35 2.95 -18.94
N SER A 380 9.42 3.63 -18.53
CA SER A 380 9.51 5.09 -18.61
C SER A 380 10.91 5.53 -18.16
N SER A 381 11.73 5.93 -19.13
CA SER A 381 13.00 6.63 -18.94
C SER A 381 12.77 8.11 -18.62
N GLY A 382 12.08 8.39 -17.51
CA GLY A 382 12.09 9.72 -16.90
C GLY A 382 13.18 9.78 -15.82
N GLU A 383 13.72 10.96 -15.54
CA GLU A 383 14.53 11.18 -14.33
C GLU A 383 13.64 10.92 -13.11
N GLU A 384 13.73 9.74 -12.53
CA GLU A 384 12.99 9.43 -11.31
C GLU A 384 13.64 10.16 -10.13
N LEU A 385 12.84 10.94 -9.39
CA LEU A 385 13.22 11.42 -8.06
C LEU A 385 13.67 10.25 -7.18
N PRO A 386 14.67 10.46 -6.30
CA PRO A 386 15.16 9.40 -5.43
C PRO A 386 14.08 8.94 -4.45
N ASP A 387 14.16 7.67 -4.05
CA ASP A 387 13.38 7.17 -2.93
C ASP A 387 13.82 7.85 -1.63
N CYS A 388 12.90 8.03 -0.70
CA CYS A 388 13.19 8.67 0.58
C CYS A 388 14.01 7.74 1.49
N ASP A 389 15.08 8.25 2.11
CA ASP A 389 15.79 7.54 3.19
C ASP A 389 14.93 7.55 4.47
N PRO A 390 14.59 6.38 5.05
CA PRO A 390 13.87 6.28 6.32
C PRO A 390 14.47 7.11 7.46
N LYS A 391 15.79 7.31 7.49
CA LYS A 391 16.49 8.08 8.54
C LYS A 391 16.20 9.58 8.49
N ASN A 392 15.68 10.06 7.37
CA ASN A 392 15.31 11.46 7.20
C ASN A 392 13.89 11.75 7.69
N PHE A 393 13.24 10.82 8.38
CA PHE A 393 11.95 11.05 9.03
C PHE A 393 12.08 11.01 10.54
N ILE A 394 11.45 11.97 11.20
CA ILE A 394 11.29 12.01 12.65
C ILE A 394 9.80 12.05 12.99
N LEU A 395 9.42 11.50 14.14
CA LEU A 395 8.06 11.69 14.64
C LEU A 395 7.84 13.15 14.98
N GLU A 396 6.76 13.73 14.49
CA GLU A 396 6.31 15.06 14.93
C GLU A 396 5.10 14.93 15.85
N GLU A 397 4.02 14.27 15.40
CA GLU A 397 2.79 14.16 16.17
C GLU A 397 2.25 12.73 16.14
N LEU A 398 1.74 12.28 17.30
CA LEU A 398 1.13 10.96 17.47
C LEU A 398 -0.21 11.11 18.17
N ASN A 399 -1.27 10.61 17.54
CA ASN A 399 -2.57 10.45 18.19
C ASN A 399 -2.84 8.97 18.50
N PRO A 400 -2.69 8.54 19.77
CA PRO A 400 -2.84 7.14 20.14
C PRO A 400 -4.29 6.71 20.46
N ILE A 401 -5.24 7.65 20.57
CA ILE A 401 -6.60 7.41 21.09
C ILE A 401 -7.64 7.35 19.96
N GLY A 402 -7.54 8.24 18.99
CA GLY A 402 -8.61 8.60 18.07
C GLY A 402 -9.17 10.00 18.36
N ILE A 403 -10.22 10.36 17.63
CA ILE A 403 -10.81 11.71 17.62
C ILE A 403 -12.32 11.59 17.86
N TYR A 404 -12.94 12.51 18.61
CA TYR A 404 -14.40 12.60 18.64
C TYR A 404 -14.85 13.32 17.38
N TRP A 405 -15.53 12.58 16.50
CA TRP A 405 -16.14 13.09 15.29
C TRP A 405 -17.64 12.90 15.39
N GLU A 406 -18.42 13.96 15.20
CA GLU A 406 -19.88 13.97 15.30
C GLU A 406 -20.38 13.37 16.63
N GLY A 407 -19.71 13.72 17.73
CA GLY A 407 -20.09 13.30 19.09
C GLY A 407 -19.71 11.85 19.46
N LYS A 408 -19.00 11.12 18.59
CA LYS A 408 -18.56 9.74 18.87
C LYS A 408 -17.04 9.62 18.78
N LEU A 409 -16.44 8.91 19.74
CA LEU A 409 -15.02 8.56 19.66
C LEU A 409 -14.78 7.59 18.50
N ARG A 410 -14.03 8.04 17.50
CA ARG A 410 -13.55 7.24 16.37
C ARG A 410 -12.14 6.75 16.66
N THR A 411 -12.03 5.58 17.28
CA THR A 411 -10.74 4.93 17.56
C THR A 411 -10.02 4.51 16.28
N ASP A 412 -10.74 4.42 15.16
CA ASP A 412 -10.20 4.25 13.82
C ASP A 412 -9.53 5.51 13.27
N PHE A 413 -9.85 6.70 13.79
CA PHE A 413 -9.27 7.99 13.37
C PHE A 413 -7.96 8.32 14.11
N LYS A 414 -7.14 7.30 14.38
CA LYS A 414 -5.77 7.49 14.86
C LYS A 414 -4.87 7.91 13.70
N PHE A 415 -3.81 8.65 14.02
CA PHE A 415 -2.83 9.10 13.04
C PHE A 415 -1.42 9.24 13.61
N ILE A 416 -0.45 9.23 12.70
CA ILE A 416 0.97 9.50 12.94
C ILE A 416 1.42 10.52 11.89
N ASP A 417 2.05 11.59 12.35
CA ASP A 417 2.69 12.60 11.52
C ASP A 417 4.21 12.46 11.61
N LEU A 418 4.84 12.32 10.45
CA LEU A 418 6.29 12.27 10.31
C LEU A 418 6.78 13.57 9.64
N GLU A 419 7.71 14.26 10.29
CA GLU A 419 8.42 15.39 9.67
C GLU A 419 9.62 14.86 8.87
N TYR A 420 9.73 15.27 7.62
CA TYR A 420 10.87 14.96 6.78
C TYR A 420 11.98 16.03 6.95
N ILE A 421 13.15 15.60 7.41
CA ILE A 421 14.33 16.46 7.65
C ILE A 421 15.40 16.31 6.57
N GLY A 422 15.12 15.58 5.48
CA GLY A 422 16.06 15.41 4.38
C GLY A 422 16.15 16.65 3.50
N SER A 423 17.35 16.91 2.97
CA SER A 423 17.65 18.10 2.15
C SER A 423 17.25 18.00 0.67
N ARG A 424 16.68 16.86 0.25
CA ARG A 424 16.26 16.62 -1.13
C ARG A 424 14.83 16.16 -1.18
N GLU A 425 14.09 16.64 -2.16
CA GLU A 425 12.77 16.10 -2.51
C GLU A 425 12.89 14.62 -2.87
N CYS A 426 11.97 13.81 -2.36
CA CYS A 426 11.98 12.37 -2.54
C CYS A 426 10.56 11.80 -2.64
N LYS A 427 10.46 10.54 -3.10
CA LYS A 427 9.21 9.79 -3.13
C LYS A 427 9.18 8.76 -1.99
N PRO A 428 8.22 8.83 -1.04
CA PRO A 428 8.13 7.87 0.06
C PRO A 428 7.37 6.60 -0.34
N ARG A 429 7.09 6.41 -1.64
CA ARG A 429 6.36 5.25 -2.19
C ARG A 429 6.93 3.91 -1.72
N ASN A 430 8.24 3.85 -1.50
CA ASN A 430 8.98 2.66 -1.07
C ASN A 430 9.10 2.49 0.44
N LEU A 431 8.43 3.34 1.21
CA LEU A 431 8.42 3.23 2.66
C LEU A 431 7.25 2.37 3.15
N GLU A 432 7.49 1.62 4.20
CA GLU A 432 6.47 0.90 4.95
C GLU A 432 6.66 1.11 6.45
N PHE A 433 5.56 1.11 7.20
CA PHE A 433 5.57 0.97 8.64
C PHE A 433 5.66 -0.50 9.03
N GLN A 434 6.60 -0.80 9.91
CA GLN A 434 6.57 -2.01 10.71
C GLN A 434 6.05 -1.64 12.10
N TRP A 435 4.89 -2.18 12.44
CA TRP A 435 4.25 -1.93 13.71
C TRP A 435 3.94 -3.27 14.40
N ALA A 436 4.61 -3.50 15.53
CA ALA A 436 4.72 -4.82 16.16
C ALA A 436 5.16 -5.90 15.14
N GLN A 437 4.25 -6.79 14.71
CA GLN A 437 4.50 -7.81 13.68
C GLN A 437 3.84 -7.51 12.33
N SER A 438 3.04 -6.44 12.25
CA SER A 438 2.29 -6.09 11.05
C SER A 438 3.09 -5.11 10.20
N THR A 439 2.97 -5.27 8.88
CA THR A 439 3.58 -4.36 7.91
C THR A 439 2.48 -3.56 7.20
N ILE A 440 2.61 -2.24 7.20
CA ILE A 440 1.64 -1.30 6.64
C ILE A 440 2.35 -0.44 5.58
N PRO A 441 2.00 -0.56 4.29
CA PRO A 441 2.67 0.21 3.24
C PRO A 441 2.34 1.69 3.34
N ILE A 442 3.22 2.59 2.88
CA ILE A 442 2.89 4.01 2.68
C ILE A 442 2.58 4.22 1.21
N SER A 443 1.31 4.53 0.92
CA SER A 443 0.88 4.94 -0.43
C SER A 443 0.55 6.43 -0.38
N ILE A 444 1.30 7.23 -1.13
CA ILE A 444 0.94 8.62 -1.44
C ILE A 444 1.19 8.86 -2.93
N LEU A 445 0.41 9.77 -3.51
CA LEU A 445 0.58 10.20 -4.91
C LEU A 445 1.65 11.30 -5.06
N GLY A 446 1.99 11.98 -3.96
CA GLY A 446 2.88 13.13 -3.95
C GLY A 446 4.36 12.82 -3.66
N THR A 447 5.13 13.89 -3.61
CA THR A 447 6.52 13.92 -3.14
C THR A 447 6.59 14.54 -1.75
N VAL A 448 7.71 14.29 -1.07
CA VAL A 448 8.00 14.84 0.26
C VAL A 448 9.19 15.78 0.13
N THR A 449 9.04 16.99 0.65
CA THR A 449 10.06 18.04 0.67
C THR A 449 10.50 18.35 2.10
N GLU A 450 11.62 19.03 2.27
CA GLU A 450 12.15 19.39 3.59
C GLU A 450 11.06 20.08 4.45
N ARG A 451 10.91 19.63 5.70
CA ARG A 451 9.92 20.08 6.69
C ARG A 451 8.45 19.80 6.36
N SER A 452 8.17 19.08 5.27
CA SER A 452 6.81 18.61 5.02
C SER A 452 6.42 17.51 6.01
N ILE A 453 5.12 17.46 6.32
CA ILE A 453 4.53 16.48 7.21
C ILE A 453 3.86 15.40 6.38
N LEU A 454 4.34 14.17 6.52
CA LEU A 454 3.70 12.97 6.01
C LEU A 454 2.77 12.42 7.08
N THR A 455 1.46 12.46 6.83
CA THR A 455 0.44 11.95 7.74
C THR A 455 0.00 10.57 7.31
N ILE A 456 -0.04 9.63 8.25
CA ILE A 456 -0.58 8.28 8.06
C ILE A 456 -1.72 8.06 9.05
N GLY A 457 -2.90 7.72 8.56
CA GLY A 457 -4.08 7.50 9.41
C GLY A 457 -5.37 7.38 8.62
N ALA A 458 -6.51 7.28 9.30
CA ALA A 458 -7.82 7.14 8.64
C ALA A 458 -8.66 8.42 8.77
N LEU A 459 -8.10 9.57 8.43
CA LEU A 459 -8.70 10.89 8.60
C LEU A 459 -9.43 11.35 7.32
N PRO A 460 -10.78 11.31 7.26
CA PRO A 460 -11.53 11.60 6.04
C PRO A 460 -11.32 13.04 5.53
N PHE A 461 -11.11 13.99 6.44
CA PHE A 461 -10.88 15.40 6.09
C PHE A 461 -9.49 15.68 5.48
N LEU A 462 -8.60 14.69 5.41
CA LEU A 462 -7.31 14.78 4.71
C LEU A 462 -7.30 14.04 3.36
N PHE A 463 -8.43 13.47 2.93
CA PHE A 463 -8.48 12.72 1.69
C PHE A 463 -8.18 13.64 0.49
N GLY A 464 -7.26 13.19 -0.37
CA GLY A 464 -6.76 13.96 -1.51
C GLY A 464 -5.53 14.82 -1.22
N ALA A 465 -5.09 14.94 0.04
CA ALA A 465 -3.82 15.61 0.34
C ALA A 465 -2.63 14.77 -0.16
N THR A 466 -1.66 15.43 -0.82
CA THR A 466 -0.51 14.76 -1.44
C THR A 466 0.43 14.11 -0.44
N THR A 467 0.43 14.56 0.81
CA THR A 467 1.23 14.03 1.92
C THR A 467 0.42 13.18 2.91
N PHE A 468 -0.78 12.73 2.51
CA PHE A 468 -1.62 11.88 3.34
C PHE A 468 -1.66 10.45 2.80
N SER A 469 -1.36 9.48 3.67
CA SER A 469 -1.51 8.06 3.40
C SER A 469 -2.64 7.46 4.22
N TYR A 470 -3.73 7.06 3.56
CA TYR A 470 -4.88 6.50 4.24
C TYR A 470 -4.59 5.10 4.80
N ARG A 471 -4.57 4.95 6.12
CA ARG A 471 -4.35 3.67 6.83
C ARG A 471 -5.17 3.56 8.11
N ASN A 472 -5.80 2.41 8.32
CA ASN A 472 -6.49 2.13 9.58
C ASN A 472 -5.46 1.77 10.66
N LEU A 473 -5.28 2.67 11.62
CA LEU A 473 -4.36 2.50 12.75
C LEU A 473 -5.08 2.15 14.06
N SER A 474 -6.34 1.71 14.01
CA SER A 474 -7.18 1.45 15.20
C SER A 474 -6.53 0.53 16.23
N SER A 475 -5.78 -0.46 15.78
CA SER A 475 -5.11 -1.44 16.62
C SER A 475 -3.84 -0.88 17.30
N LEU A 476 -3.36 0.31 16.90
CA LEU A 476 -2.19 1.01 17.48
C LEU A 476 -2.35 1.24 18.98
N LYS A 477 -1.34 0.82 19.75
CA LYS A 477 -1.19 1.15 21.17
C LYS A 477 0.03 2.03 21.35
N LEU A 478 -0.06 2.98 22.27
CA LEU A 478 1.04 3.89 22.62
C LEU A 478 2.31 3.14 23.10
N SER A 479 2.15 1.93 23.63
CA SER A 479 3.24 1.06 24.07
C SER A 479 4.04 0.42 22.94
N ASP A 480 3.51 0.35 21.73
CA ASP A 480 4.09 -0.45 20.67
C ASP A 480 5.19 0.34 19.94
N SER A 481 6.26 -0.35 19.53
CA SER A 481 7.31 0.25 18.70
C SER A 481 6.84 0.41 17.25
N PHE A 482 7.26 1.49 16.60
CA PHE A 482 7.05 1.70 15.18
C PHE A 482 8.36 2.07 14.47
N ARG A 483 8.57 1.40 13.34
CA ARG A 483 9.75 1.57 12.49
C ARG A 483 9.33 1.89 11.07
N LEU A 484 10.09 2.74 10.44
CA LEU A 484 9.97 3.05 9.02
C LEU A 484 11.03 2.24 8.27
N ARG A 485 10.63 1.52 7.24
CA ARG A 485 11.53 0.70 6.44
C ARG A 485 11.42 1.06 4.98
N ASP A 486 12.56 1.22 4.33
CA ASP A 486 12.67 1.24 2.88
C ASP A 486 12.64 -0.20 2.39
N ARG A 487 11.63 -0.51 1.58
CA ARG A 487 11.36 -1.86 1.08
C ARG A 487 12.37 -2.33 0.04
N THR A 488 12.99 -1.40 -0.69
CA THR A 488 13.94 -1.69 -1.77
C THR A 488 15.32 -1.96 -1.22
N THR A 489 15.80 -1.10 -0.31
CA THR A 489 17.13 -1.24 0.29
C THR A 489 17.13 -2.14 1.53
N GLY A 490 15.96 -2.35 2.14
CA GLY A 490 15.81 -3.06 3.41
C GLY A 490 16.22 -2.21 4.63
N LEU A 491 16.65 -0.96 4.42
CA LEU A 491 17.08 -0.08 5.49
C LEU A 491 15.90 0.27 6.39
N ALA A 492 16.08 0.14 7.71
CA ALA A 492 15.04 0.45 8.68
C ALA A 492 15.52 1.53 9.66
N HIS A 493 14.63 2.45 10.00
CA HIS A 493 14.81 3.49 10.99
C HIS A 493 13.72 3.35 12.06
N SER A 494 14.14 3.26 13.32
CA SER A 494 13.18 3.24 14.43
C SER A 494 12.73 4.65 14.71
N ILE A 495 11.46 4.93 14.43
CA ILE A 495 10.88 6.25 14.70
C ILE A 495 10.48 6.32 16.19
N TRP A 496 10.06 5.19 16.78
CA TRP A 496 9.70 5.08 18.18
C TRP A 496 9.88 3.65 18.68
N ASN A 497 10.51 3.52 19.84
CA ASN A 497 10.89 2.21 20.37
C ASN A 497 9.81 1.54 21.24
N GLY A 498 8.64 2.18 21.39
CA GLY A 498 7.61 1.71 22.31
C GLY A 498 7.95 2.12 23.74
N GLY A 499 6.96 2.70 24.43
CA GLY A 499 7.17 3.24 25.77
C GLY A 499 7.61 4.71 25.78
N LEU A 500 7.43 5.32 26.95
CA LEU A 500 7.72 6.72 27.23
C LEU A 500 9.24 6.91 27.27
N ILE A 501 9.74 8.02 26.71
CA ILE A 501 11.17 8.38 26.79
C ILE A 501 11.62 8.48 28.25
N ASP A 502 10.69 8.80 29.16
CA ASP A 502 10.83 8.63 30.60
C ASP A 502 9.79 7.61 31.13
N SER A 503 10.28 6.43 31.54
CA SER A 503 9.46 5.25 31.86
C SER A 503 8.40 5.44 32.97
N SER A 504 8.46 6.53 33.74
CA SER A 504 7.54 6.83 34.85
C SER A 504 6.37 7.77 34.52
N THR A 505 6.42 8.52 33.41
CA THR A 505 5.50 9.64 33.18
C THR A 505 4.27 9.23 32.36
N ARG A 506 3.10 9.09 32.99
CA ARG A 506 1.83 8.78 32.30
C ARG A 506 1.22 10.01 31.62
N PHE A 507 0.23 9.80 30.76
CA PHE A 507 -0.51 10.88 30.10
C PHE A 507 -2.02 10.78 30.33
N ALA A 508 -2.64 11.91 30.64
CA ALA A 508 -4.10 12.05 30.62
C ALA A 508 -4.51 12.82 29.35
N LEU A 509 -4.85 12.07 28.29
CA LEU A 509 -5.08 12.62 26.94
C LEU A 509 -6.54 12.64 26.52
N GLU A 510 -7.46 12.22 27.39
CA GLU A 510 -8.88 12.11 27.07
C GLU A 510 -9.72 12.84 28.13
N ILE A 511 -10.67 13.64 27.67
CA ILE A 511 -11.88 13.98 28.42
C ILE A 511 -12.99 13.07 27.88
N PRO A 512 -13.47 12.07 28.66
CA PRO A 512 -14.41 11.08 28.15
C PRO A 512 -15.70 11.71 27.59
N GLY A 513 -16.02 11.39 26.33
CA GLY A 513 -17.17 11.92 25.61
C GLY A 513 -17.01 13.34 25.05
N VAL A 514 -15.85 13.98 25.25
CA VAL A 514 -15.68 15.41 24.99
C VAL A 514 -14.49 15.69 24.08
N ALA A 515 -13.28 15.32 24.49
CA ALA A 515 -12.05 15.73 23.82
C ALA A 515 -10.94 14.68 23.91
N THR A 516 -10.02 14.76 22.97
CA THR A 516 -8.76 14.01 22.95
C THR A 516 -7.61 14.95 22.56
N SER A 517 -6.43 14.67 23.11
CA SER A 517 -5.16 15.32 22.77
C SER A 517 -4.23 14.33 22.08
N SER A 518 -3.43 14.80 21.12
CA SER A 518 -2.25 14.07 20.63
C SER A 518 -1.02 14.38 21.48
N LEU A 519 0.09 13.74 21.14
CA LEU A 519 1.42 13.93 21.71
C LEU A 519 2.33 14.46 20.61
N LEU A 520 3.06 15.54 20.89
CA LEU A 520 4.11 16.04 20.00
C LEU A 520 5.47 15.52 20.49
N LEU A 521 6.36 15.11 19.59
CA LEU A 521 7.72 14.69 19.92
C LEU A 521 8.76 15.59 19.28
N ARG A 522 9.52 16.35 20.09
CA ARG A 522 10.66 17.14 19.58
C ARG A 522 11.88 16.99 20.46
N ASN A 523 13.06 16.83 19.84
CA ASN A 523 14.33 16.71 20.55
C ASN A 523 14.27 15.67 21.71
N PHE A 524 13.63 14.52 21.45
CA PHE A 524 13.39 13.47 22.45
C PHE A 524 12.58 13.91 23.67
N ARG A 525 11.72 14.93 23.53
CA ARG A 525 10.80 15.40 24.57
C ARG A 525 9.37 15.36 24.06
N ILE A 526 8.46 15.02 24.97
CA ILE A 526 7.04 14.88 24.67
C ILE A 526 6.32 16.13 25.15
N TYR A 527 5.47 16.68 24.29
CA TYR A 527 4.68 17.87 24.55
C TYR A 527 3.21 17.60 24.25
N LEU A 528 2.35 18.44 24.81
CA LEU A 528 0.94 18.51 24.43
C LEU A 528 0.75 19.67 23.46
N PRO A 529 0.01 19.48 22.35
CA PRO A 529 -0.26 20.54 21.40
C PRO A 529 -1.15 21.63 22.01
N LEU A 530 -1.05 22.82 21.43
CA LEU A 530 -2.02 23.88 21.66
C LEU A 530 -3.38 23.48 21.09
N ARG A 531 -4.44 24.11 21.62
CA ARG A 531 -5.75 24.05 20.99
C ARG A 531 -5.71 24.92 19.72
N ASP A 532 -5.97 24.29 18.58
CA ASP A 532 -6.06 24.92 17.26
C ASP A 532 -7.50 24.82 16.72
N GLU A 533 -7.81 25.57 15.66
CA GLU A 533 -9.06 25.39 14.91
C GLU A 533 -9.07 24.00 14.25
N VAL A 534 -10.10 23.22 14.58
CA VAL A 534 -10.31 21.87 14.05
C VAL A 534 -11.39 21.85 12.96
N PRO A 535 -11.35 20.90 12.01
CA PRO A 535 -12.39 20.76 11.00
C PRO A 535 -13.80 20.57 11.59
N ALA A 536 -14.82 20.95 10.83
CA ALA A 536 -16.22 20.76 11.22
C ALA A 536 -16.52 19.29 11.57
N GLY A 537 -17.28 19.06 12.63
CA GLY A 537 -17.58 17.72 13.14
C GLY A 537 -16.59 17.22 14.21
N VAL A 538 -15.38 17.79 14.27
CA VAL A 538 -14.45 17.59 15.39
C VAL A 538 -14.84 18.53 16.54
N ASN A 539 -14.79 18.04 17.78
CA ASN A 539 -15.00 18.90 18.95
C ASN A 539 -13.90 19.98 19.06
N HIS A 540 -14.27 21.25 19.21
CA HIS A 540 -13.35 22.37 19.40
C HIS A 540 -12.40 22.24 20.61
N LEU A 541 -12.72 21.36 21.58
CA LEU A 541 -11.87 21.08 22.73
C LEU A 541 -10.70 20.14 22.40
N HIS A 542 -10.68 19.51 21.23
CA HIS A 542 -9.56 18.69 20.77
C HIS A 542 -8.27 19.48 20.62
N ARG A 543 -7.14 18.83 20.90
CA ARG A 543 -5.80 19.38 20.71
C ARG A 543 -5.02 18.44 19.78
N ILE A 544 -5.13 18.66 18.48
CA ILE A 544 -4.52 17.86 17.41
C ILE A 544 -4.19 18.76 16.21
N SER A 545 -3.12 18.47 15.47
CA SER A 545 -2.71 19.26 14.30
C SER A 545 -2.33 18.39 13.09
N PRO A 546 -3.17 17.41 12.67
CA PRO A 546 -2.79 16.43 11.66
C PRO A 546 -2.44 17.09 10.32
N GLY A 547 -1.31 16.66 9.73
CA GLY A 547 -0.80 17.16 8.44
C GLY A 547 -0.10 18.51 8.52
N LYS A 548 0.09 19.05 9.73
CA LYS A 548 0.74 20.33 9.96
C LYS A 548 1.73 20.19 11.10
N LYS A 549 2.72 21.09 11.13
CA LYS A 549 3.62 21.17 12.27
C LYS A 549 2.84 21.66 13.49
N GLY A 550 2.76 20.83 14.53
CA GLY A 550 1.99 21.13 15.73
C GLY A 550 2.53 22.35 16.45
N LYS A 551 1.68 23.18 17.05
CA LYS A 551 2.14 24.25 17.92
C LYS A 551 2.12 23.78 19.36
N PHE A 552 3.11 24.20 20.15
CA PHE A 552 3.09 24.08 21.60
C PHE A 552 3.63 25.37 22.19
N GLU A 553 3.15 25.71 23.37
CA GLU A 553 3.65 26.83 24.13
C GLU A 553 3.57 26.51 25.62
N PHE A 554 4.54 27.04 26.36
CA PHE A 554 4.54 26.99 27.82
C PHE A 554 4.67 28.42 28.30
N ILE A 555 3.52 29.08 28.43
CA ILE A 555 3.47 30.40 29.05
C ILE A 555 2.95 30.22 30.46
N GLY A 556 3.71 30.76 31.40
CA GLY A 556 3.22 31.12 32.72
C GLY A 556 3.19 30.01 33.75
N ARG A 557 2.33 30.21 34.75
CA ARG A 557 2.35 29.51 36.02
C ARG A 557 0.94 29.15 36.44
N SER A 558 0.71 27.85 36.52
CA SER A 558 -0.51 27.27 37.05
C SER A 558 -0.38 26.95 38.55
N ALA A 559 -1.50 26.87 39.25
CA ALA A 559 -1.53 26.64 40.69
C ALA A 559 -2.58 25.59 41.08
N LEU A 560 -2.27 24.74 42.06
CA LEU A 560 -3.20 23.77 42.63
C LEU A 560 -4.37 24.51 43.32
N SER A 561 -5.61 24.30 42.87
CA SER A 561 -6.78 25.03 43.39
C SER A 561 -7.65 24.21 44.33
N GLU A 562 -7.86 22.92 44.03
CA GLU A 562 -8.70 22.03 44.82
C GLU A 562 -8.17 20.60 44.80
N ILE A 563 -8.36 19.87 45.90
CA ILE A 563 -7.99 18.46 46.01
C ILE A 563 -9.03 17.67 46.79
N SER A 564 -9.52 16.59 46.17
CA SER A 564 -10.29 15.56 46.84
C SER A 564 -9.43 14.29 46.97
N TRP A 565 -8.70 14.16 48.07
CA TRP A 565 -7.91 12.94 48.33
C TRP A 565 -8.78 11.82 48.94
N ALA A 566 -9.85 12.20 49.64
CA ALA A 566 -10.77 11.26 50.29
C ALA A 566 -11.80 10.67 49.32
N GLY A 567 -12.12 11.32 48.21
CA GLY A 567 -13.21 10.96 47.30
C GLY A 567 -14.56 11.47 47.81
N SER A 568 -15.65 10.81 47.43
CA SER A 568 -17.03 11.24 47.77
C SER A 568 -17.80 10.17 48.53
N TYR A 569 -18.99 10.52 49.02
CA TYR A 569 -20.02 9.56 49.42
C TYR A 569 -21.28 9.77 48.58
N LYS A 570 -21.85 8.66 48.08
CA LYS A 570 -23.21 8.60 47.55
C LYS A 570 -24.08 7.89 48.58
N GLY A 571 -24.84 8.65 49.37
CA GLY A 571 -25.48 8.14 50.58
C GLY A 571 -24.44 7.60 51.57
N ILE A 572 -24.44 6.28 51.80
CA ILE A 572 -23.49 5.60 52.69
C ILE A 572 -22.29 4.99 51.94
N GLU A 573 -22.35 4.94 50.60
CA GLU A 573 -21.37 4.25 49.77
C GLU A 573 -20.16 5.16 49.46
N PRO A 574 -18.93 4.75 49.80
CA PRO A 574 -17.74 5.53 49.47
C PRO A 574 -17.40 5.42 47.98
N ILE A 575 -17.17 6.56 47.34
CA ILE A 575 -16.78 6.64 45.92
C ILE A 575 -15.32 7.08 45.83
N SER A 576 -14.43 6.13 45.56
CA SER A 576 -12.98 6.41 45.42
C SER A 576 -12.60 6.99 44.07
N SER A 577 -13.40 6.77 43.03
CA SER A 577 -13.17 7.35 41.69
C SER A 577 -13.31 8.87 41.67
N ASP A 578 -13.98 9.44 42.67
CA ASP A 578 -14.16 10.88 42.85
C ASP A 578 -12.97 11.55 43.53
N ARG A 579 -11.84 10.84 43.65
CA ARG A 579 -10.58 11.48 44.00
C ARG A 579 -10.06 12.24 42.80
N PHE A 580 -9.84 13.53 42.96
CA PHE A 580 -9.38 14.40 41.90
C PHE A 580 -8.41 15.44 42.44
N LEU A 581 -7.65 16.01 41.51
CA LEU A 581 -6.86 17.21 41.72
C LEU A 581 -7.28 18.24 40.67
N GLU A 582 -7.42 19.48 41.12
CA GLU A 582 -7.74 20.61 40.27
C GLU A 582 -6.58 21.61 40.24
N VAL A 583 -6.36 22.14 39.05
CA VAL A 583 -5.38 23.19 38.78
C VAL A 583 -6.10 24.37 38.15
N HIS A 584 -5.72 25.57 38.58
CA HIS A 584 -6.19 26.83 38.04
C HIS A 584 -5.08 27.54 37.27
N SER A 585 -5.40 28.06 36.08
CA SER A 585 -4.58 29.01 35.33
C SER A 585 -5.38 30.25 34.95
N GLU A 586 -4.80 31.42 35.19
CA GLU A 586 -5.35 32.71 34.78
C GLU A 586 -4.98 33.10 33.34
N ILE A 587 -4.12 32.31 32.69
CA ILE A 587 -3.58 32.64 31.38
C ILE A 587 -4.53 32.16 30.31
N GLU A 588 -4.87 33.07 29.40
CA GLU A 588 -5.58 32.73 28.17
C GLU A 588 -4.59 32.01 27.24
N GLY A 589 -4.69 30.68 27.21
CA GLY A 589 -3.82 29.84 26.39
C GLY A 589 -3.88 28.38 26.80
N ALA A 590 -3.49 27.48 25.91
CA ALA A 590 -3.39 26.05 26.23
C ALA A 590 -2.06 25.79 26.95
N GLU A 591 -2.11 25.52 28.26
CA GLU A 591 -0.97 25.09 29.06
C GLU A 591 -0.93 23.55 29.19
N SER A 592 0.14 23.04 29.78
CA SER A 592 0.18 21.68 30.32
C SER A 592 1.07 21.60 31.57
N GLY A 593 0.72 20.71 32.48
CA GLY A 593 1.42 20.54 33.74
C GLY A 593 1.93 19.11 33.92
N LEU A 594 3.14 19.00 34.47
CA LEU A 594 3.64 17.73 35.00
C LEU A 594 3.29 17.65 36.48
N LEU A 595 2.38 16.74 36.82
CA LEU A 595 2.01 16.46 38.19
C LEU A 595 2.85 15.31 38.74
N GLU A 596 3.53 15.51 39.85
CA GLU A 596 4.25 14.47 40.59
C GLU A 596 3.57 14.21 41.93
N VAL A 597 3.28 12.95 42.23
CA VAL A 597 2.74 12.51 43.52
C VAL A 597 3.80 11.64 44.19
N GLU A 598 4.41 12.17 45.24
CA GLU A 598 5.44 11.52 46.04
C GLU A 598 4.83 11.01 47.35
N THR A 599 4.96 9.70 47.60
CA THR A 599 4.52 9.10 48.87
C THR A 599 5.69 8.96 49.85
N GLN A 600 5.39 8.91 51.15
CA GLN A 600 6.39 8.69 52.21
C GLN A 600 7.24 7.41 52.02
N GLY A 601 6.78 6.44 51.21
CA GLY A 601 7.53 5.23 50.85
C GLY A 601 8.57 5.41 49.73
N GLY A 602 8.72 6.63 49.20
CA GLY A 602 9.70 6.95 48.15
C GLY A 602 9.22 6.65 46.72
N SER A 603 7.96 6.21 46.54
CA SER A 603 7.39 6.08 45.20
C SER A 603 6.91 7.43 44.68
N THR A 604 7.34 7.76 43.46
CA THR A 604 6.89 8.94 42.71
C THR A 604 6.11 8.48 41.50
N SER A 605 4.91 9.01 41.31
CA SER A 605 4.16 8.83 40.07
C SER A 605 3.96 10.17 39.38
N SER A 606 4.21 10.20 38.07
CA SER A 606 4.13 11.43 37.28
C SER A 606 3.05 11.33 36.21
N VAL A 607 2.29 12.41 36.01
CA VAL A 607 1.25 12.51 34.98
C VAL A 607 1.38 13.86 34.27
N LEU A 608 1.53 13.82 32.94
CA LEU A 608 1.42 15.00 32.09
C LEU A 608 -0.01 15.11 31.57
N PHE A 609 -0.62 16.28 31.74
CA PHE A 609 -2.00 16.53 31.30
C PHE A 609 -2.19 17.98 30.82
N PRO A 610 -3.18 18.22 29.94
CA PRO A 610 -3.51 19.56 29.47
C PRO A 610 -4.10 20.43 30.60
N ILE A 611 -3.74 21.71 30.61
CA ILE A 611 -4.35 22.74 31.47
C ILE A 611 -5.05 23.74 30.55
N ASP A 612 -6.34 23.94 30.81
CA ASP A 612 -7.19 24.95 30.18
C ASP A 612 -7.18 26.23 31.03
N SER A 613 -7.46 27.36 30.40
CA SER A 613 -7.72 28.63 31.11
C SER A 613 -8.92 28.45 32.05
N GLY A 614 -8.79 28.93 33.29
CA GLY A 614 -9.71 28.60 34.37
C GLY A 614 -9.32 27.29 35.07
N PHE A 615 -10.27 26.37 35.24
CA PHE A 615 -10.12 25.16 36.06
C PHE A 615 -9.93 23.90 35.21
N SER A 616 -8.93 23.10 35.56
CA SER A 616 -8.63 21.82 34.93
C SER A 616 -8.59 20.70 35.97
N VAL A 617 -9.39 19.66 35.78
CA VAL A 617 -9.54 18.55 36.73
C VAL A 617 -8.90 17.28 36.20
N LEU A 618 -8.06 16.64 37.02
CA LEU A 618 -7.43 15.34 36.77
C LEU A 618 -8.02 14.29 37.72
N ALA A 619 -8.48 13.16 37.18
CA ALA A 619 -8.96 12.04 37.99
C ALA A 619 -8.82 10.69 37.28
N SER A 620 -9.21 9.61 37.98
CA SER A 620 -9.20 8.24 37.43
C SER A 620 -10.23 8.00 36.31
N GLY A 621 -11.23 8.87 36.19
CA GLY A 621 -12.34 8.77 35.26
C GLY A 621 -13.39 9.83 35.54
N LYS A 622 -14.60 9.61 35.02
CA LYS A 622 -15.74 10.50 35.28
C LYS A 622 -16.10 10.49 36.77
N LEU A 623 -16.31 11.67 37.36
CA LEU A 623 -16.74 11.81 38.75
C LEU A 623 -18.21 11.40 38.88
N THR A 624 -18.51 10.56 39.87
CA THR A 624 -19.84 10.03 40.14
C THR A 624 -20.73 11.10 40.74
N CYS A 625 -20.26 11.80 41.78
CA CYS A 625 -21.04 12.84 42.44
C CYS A 625 -21.08 14.15 41.66
N PHE A 626 -20.18 14.34 40.70
CA PHE A 626 -20.05 15.55 39.87
C PHE A 626 -20.04 15.18 38.37
N PRO A 627 -21.12 14.61 37.83
CA PRO A 627 -21.13 14.00 36.50
C PRO A 627 -21.04 14.98 35.32
N LYS A 628 -21.13 16.29 35.58
CA LYS A 628 -21.00 17.34 34.56
C LYS A 628 -19.58 17.90 34.47
N SER A 629 -18.73 17.67 35.48
CA SER A 629 -17.35 18.13 35.47
C SER A 629 -16.55 17.44 34.35
N GLN A 630 -15.84 18.24 33.58
CA GLN A 630 -14.92 17.75 32.57
C GLN A 630 -13.60 17.35 33.24
N VAL A 631 -13.16 16.13 32.97
CA VAL A 631 -12.01 15.52 33.65
C VAL A 631 -11.05 14.95 32.63
N TRP A 632 -9.79 15.39 32.69
CA TRP A 632 -8.70 14.69 32.05
C TRP A 632 -8.49 13.35 32.78
N LYS A 633 -8.66 12.26 32.03
CA LYS A 633 -8.67 10.91 32.59
C LYS A 633 -7.28 10.27 32.51
N ASP A 634 -6.75 9.87 33.66
CA ASP A 634 -5.69 8.85 33.77
C ASP A 634 -6.23 7.68 34.58
N SER A 635 -6.47 6.52 33.96
CA SER A 635 -7.05 5.35 34.64
C SER A 635 -6.23 4.84 35.84
N ALA A 636 -4.94 5.16 35.89
CA ALA A 636 -4.06 4.81 37.00
C ALA A 636 -3.87 5.95 38.02
N PHE A 637 -4.58 7.08 37.85
CA PHE A 637 -4.51 8.20 38.77
C PHE A 637 -4.99 7.80 40.16
N SER A 638 -4.20 8.16 41.18
CA SER A 638 -4.53 7.86 42.57
C SER A 638 -3.95 8.90 43.51
N LEU A 639 -4.77 9.29 44.48
CA LEU A 639 -4.35 10.10 45.62
C LEU A 639 -4.35 9.21 46.88
N PRO A 640 -3.22 9.10 47.59
CA PRO A 640 -3.14 8.37 48.85
C PRO A 640 -4.06 8.98 49.92
N GLN A 641 -4.74 8.13 50.70
CA GLN A 641 -5.55 8.58 51.85
C GLN A 641 -4.79 8.52 53.17
N THR A 642 -3.67 7.80 53.19
CA THR A 642 -2.88 7.51 54.38
C THR A 642 -1.45 7.97 54.16
N ASN A 643 -0.72 8.20 55.26
CA ASN A 643 0.65 8.69 55.27
C ASN A 643 0.82 10.12 54.72
N SER A 644 2.04 10.64 54.79
CA SER A 644 2.40 11.94 54.23
C SER A 644 2.56 11.82 52.70
N THR A 645 1.89 12.70 51.96
CA THR A 645 1.97 12.79 50.50
C THR A 645 2.39 14.21 50.12
N LEU A 646 3.31 14.31 49.16
CA LEU A 646 3.72 15.57 48.55
C LEU A 646 3.29 15.58 47.09
N ILE A 647 2.49 16.57 46.73
CA ILE A 647 2.10 16.85 45.35
C ILE A 647 2.94 18.01 44.86
N LYS A 648 3.55 17.86 43.68
CA LYS A 648 4.27 18.93 43.00
C LYS A 648 3.67 19.14 41.61
N LEU A 649 3.37 20.38 41.29
CA LEU A 649 3.03 20.80 39.94
C LEU A 649 4.26 21.48 39.33
N ARG A 650 4.73 20.95 38.22
CA ARG A 650 5.93 21.45 37.54
C ARG A 650 5.66 21.85 36.11
N HIS A 651 6.48 22.79 35.66
CA HIS A 651 6.71 23.03 34.25
C HIS A 651 7.28 21.74 33.61
N PRO A 652 6.63 21.16 32.59
CA PRO A 652 7.00 19.84 32.07
C PRO A 652 8.34 19.82 31.31
N VAL A 653 8.78 20.98 30.78
CA VAL A 653 10.05 21.11 30.03
C VAL A 653 11.24 21.55 30.89
N THR A 654 11.08 22.60 31.69
CA THR A 654 12.18 23.16 32.51
C THR A 654 12.32 22.46 33.86
N GLY A 655 11.29 21.75 34.31
CA GLY A 655 11.23 21.16 35.65
C GLY A 655 10.98 22.19 36.76
N GLU A 656 10.75 23.45 36.41
CA GLU A 656 10.44 24.51 37.36
C GLU A 656 9.24 24.13 38.23
N LEU A 657 9.37 24.29 39.54
CA LEU A 657 8.28 24.04 40.47
C LEU A 657 7.30 25.21 40.41
N TRP A 658 6.10 24.98 39.87
CA TRP A 658 5.04 25.97 39.88
C TRP A 658 4.35 26.01 41.23
N ASP A 659 4.10 24.85 41.82
CA ASP A 659 3.36 24.75 43.07
C ASP A 659 3.58 23.43 43.79
N GLU A 660 3.32 23.40 45.10
CA GLU A 660 3.35 22.18 45.89
C GLU A 660 2.31 22.17 47.01
N LEU A 661 1.84 20.97 47.33
CA LEU A 661 0.96 20.71 48.46
C LEU A 661 1.44 19.46 49.20
N ARG A 662 1.70 19.62 50.49
CA ARG A 662 1.93 18.49 51.40
C ARG A 662 0.69 18.25 52.25
N TYR A 663 0.25 17.00 52.32
CA TYR A 663 -0.84 16.59 53.21
C TYR A 663 -0.59 15.26 53.90
N SER A 664 -1.26 15.05 55.03
CA SER A 664 -1.25 13.79 55.79
C SER A 664 -2.61 13.10 55.69
N SER A 665 -2.83 12.03 56.46
CA SER A 665 -4.14 11.35 56.49
C SER A 665 -5.30 12.22 56.96
N ALA A 666 -5.02 13.29 57.72
CA ALA A 666 -6.01 14.32 58.07
C ALA A 666 -6.42 15.16 56.84
N GLY A 667 -5.50 15.29 55.88
CA GLY A 667 -5.68 16.01 54.62
C GLY A 667 -5.85 17.52 54.76
N PRO A 668 -5.96 18.23 53.62
CA PRO A 668 -6.21 19.67 53.57
C PRO A 668 -7.69 20.07 53.73
N GLY A 669 -8.60 19.10 53.86
CA GLY A 669 -10.04 19.33 54.04
C GLY A 669 -10.62 18.46 55.17
N LYS A 670 -11.79 17.85 54.96
CA LYS A 670 -12.44 16.97 55.95
C LYS A 670 -12.73 15.57 55.41
N ASN A 671 -12.38 14.53 56.17
CA ASN A 671 -12.77 13.15 55.91
C ASN A 671 -13.36 12.51 57.18
N ASP A 672 -14.68 12.60 57.33
CA ASP A 672 -15.43 12.03 58.46
C ASP A 672 -16.17 10.77 58.01
N THR A 673 -15.55 9.61 58.26
CA THR A 673 -16.09 8.31 57.89
C THR A 673 -17.27 7.87 58.76
N LYS A 674 -17.43 8.45 59.96
CA LYS A 674 -18.51 8.14 60.90
C LYS A 674 -19.81 8.78 60.43
N ASN A 675 -19.76 10.07 60.10
CA ASN A 675 -20.91 10.83 59.63
C ASN A 675 -21.08 10.79 58.10
N LYS A 676 -20.17 10.10 57.39
CA LYS A 676 -20.15 10.01 55.91
C LYS A 676 -20.02 11.38 55.24
N ILE A 677 -19.21 12.27 55.83
CA ILE A 677 -18.96 13.62 55.32
C ILE A 677 -17.56 13.67 54.71
N ARG A 678 -17.45 14.17 53.48
CA ARG A 678 -16.17 14.46 52.83
C ARG A 678 -16.19 15.89 52.29
N ARG A 679 -15.15 16.66 52.59
CA ARG A 679 -14.92 18.00 52.07
C ARG A 679 -13.55 18.01 51.41
N SER A 680 -13.49 18.41 50.15
CA SER A 680 -12.21 18.65 49.48
C SER A 680 -11.42 19.75 50.21
N GLY A 681 -10.11 19.77 50.00
CA GLY A 681 -9.29 20.92 50.37
C GLY A 681 -9.28 21.91 49.21
N TYR A 682 -9.50 23.20 49.48
CA TYR A 682 -9.37 24.25 48.48
C TYR A 682 -8.33 25.28 48.91
N GLN A 683 -7.67 25.89 47.93
CA GLN A 683 -6.73 26.97 48.14
C GLN A 683 -7.48 28.29 48.35
N PHE A 684 -7.07 29.06 49.36
CA PHE A 684 -7.43 30.47 49.51
C PHE A 684 -6.24 31.32 49.91
N LEU A 685 -6.37 32.64 49.76
CA LEU A 685 -5.45 33.62 50.33
C LEU A 685 -5.98 34.04 51.69
N ASP A 686 -5.15 33.93 52.73
CA ASP A 686 -5.49 34.43 54.06
C ASP A 686 -5.54 35.98 54.08
N LEU A 687 -5.96 36.56 55.21
CA LEU A 687 -6.06 38.01 55.37
C LEU A 687 -4.72 38.75 55.20
N ASN A 688 -3.59 38.04 55.27
CA ASN A 688 -2.25 38.56 55.08
C ASN A 688 -1.72 38.32 53.65
N GLY A 689 -2.56 37.76 52.75
CA GLY A 689 -2.18 37.40 51.39
C GLY A 689 -1.36 36.12 51.27
N ASN A 690 -1.19 35.35 52.36
CA ASN A 690 -0.50 34.06 52.29
C ASN A 690 -1.44 32.97 51.79
N ARG A 691 -0.89 32.10 50.95
CA ARG A 691 -1.61 30.92 50.46
C ARG A 691 -1.83 29.91 51.59
N SER A 692 -3.09 29.55 51.82
CA SER A 692 -3.51 28.54 52.79
C SER A 692 -4.50 27.56 52.16
N TRP A 693 -4.68 26.41 52.81
CA TRP A 693 -5.63 25.38 52.41
C TRP A 693 -6.71 25.20 53.47
N GLY A 694 -7.96 25.05 53.06
CA GLY A 694 -9.12 24.90 53.95
C GLY A 694 -10.14 23.92 53.40
N ASP A 695 -11.12 23.54 54.22
CA ASP A 695 -12.18 22.64 53.79
C ASP A 695 -13.23 23.37 52.96
N SER A 696 -13.61 22.79 51.82
CA SER A 696 -14.69 23.34 51.00
C SER A 696 -16.01 23.23 51.75
N ASP A 697 -16.68 24.37 51.95
CA ASP A 697 -18.01 24.41 52.55
C ASP A 697 -19.02 25.01 51.57
N ILE A 698 -19.30 24.23 50.52
CA ILE A 698 -20.25 24.58 49.46
C ILE A 698 -21.53 23.79 49.69
N PRO A 699 -22.53 24.35 50.39
CA PRO A 699 -23.77 23.65 50.71
C PRO A 699 -24.57 23.31 49.44
N ASP A 700 -24.54 24.17 48.42
CA ASP A 700 -25.29 24.01 47.16
C ASP A 700 -24.35 24.11 45.94
N SER A 701 -23.68 23.00 45.60
CA SER A 701 -22.93 22.89 44.34
C SER A 701 -23.89 22.56 43.20
N ILE A 702 -23.91 23.38 42.15
CA ILE A 702 -24.85 23.33 41.00
C ILE A 702 -24.78 21.99 40.25
N ASP A 703 -23.64 21.30 40.30
CA ASP A 703 -23.37 20.09 39.52
C ASP A 703 -23.26 18.82 40.36
N ARG A 704 -23.56 18.91 41.66
CA ARG A 704 -23.54 17.78 42.59
C ARG A 704 -24.84 16.99 42.52
N LEU A 705 -24.74 15.66 42.48
CA LEU A 705 -25.90 14.79 42.61
C LEU A 705 -26.57 14.93 44.00
N PRO A 706 -27.91 14.94 44.09
CA PRO A 706 -28.61 15.07 45.37
C PRO A 706 -28.23 14.00 46.41
N GLU A 707 -27.90 12.78 45.96
CA GLU A 707 -27.50 11.68 46.83
C GLU A 707 -26.09 11.86 47.43
N CYS A 708 -25.33 12.84 46.95
CA CYS A 708 -24.00 13.19 47.43
C CYS A 708 -23.98 14.41 48.35
N SER A 709 -25.10 14.74 49.01
CA SER A 709 -25.27 15.94 49.84
C SER A 709 -24.20 16.16 50.92
N ASN A 710 -23.60 15.09 51.43
CA ASN A 710 -22.51 15.15 52.42
C ASN A 710 -21.10 15.23 51.81
N THR A 711 -20.99 15.38 50.48
CA THR A 711 -19.73 15.62 49.76
C THR A 711 -19.67 17.09 49.33
N HIS A 712 -18.73 17.85 49.86
CA HIS A 712 -18.53 19.26 49.50
C HIS A 712 -17.27 19.34 48.63
N ALA A 713 -17.45 19.80 47.39
CA ALA A 713 -16.41 20.03 46.40
C ALA A 713 -17.01 20.77 45.19
N SER A 714 -16.18 21.43 44.39
CA SER A 714 -16.62 22.12 43.17
C SER A 714 -15.68 21.90 41.98
N PRO A 715 -15.43 20.63 41.57
CA PRO A 715 -14.51 20.35 40.47
C PRO A 715 -14.95 21.05 39.17
N GLY A 716 -14.08 21.89 38.64
CA GLY A 716 -14.28 22.69 37.43
C GLY A 716 -14.93 24.06 37.68
N ASN A 717 -15.14 24.46 38.93
CA ASN A 717 -15.84 25.69 39.32
C ASN A 717 -15.16 26.38 40.52
N SER A 718 -15.39 27.68 40.68
CA SER A 718 -14.87 28.43 41.84
C SER A 718 -15.49 27.95 43.16
N ASN A 719 -14.64 27.77 44.18
CA ASN A 719 -15.05 27.44 45.54
C ASN A 719 -15.66 28.65 46.32
N LEU A 720 -15.72 29.84 45.71
CA LEU A 720 -16.28 31.04 46.33
C LEU A 720 -17.81 31.00 46.28
N SER A 721 -18.45 30.91 47.45
CA SER A 721 -19.90 31.11 47.52
C SER A 721 -20.25 32.55 47.15
N THR A 722 -21.32 32.73 46.38
CA THR A 722 -21.87 34.01 45.93
C THR A 722 -22.30 34.95 47.08
N VAL A 723 -22.19 34.52 48.34
CA VAL A 723 -22.63 35.27 49.54
C VAL A 723 -21.51 36.16 50.12
N ARG A 724 -20.28 36.12 49.59
CA ARG A 724 -19.15 36.95 50.07
C ARG A 724 -18.64 38.01 49.08
N GLN A 725 -19.42 38.35 48.06
CA GLN A 725 -19.08 39.39 47.07
C GLN A 725 -19.96 40.65 47.15
N GLU A 726 -20.72 40.86 48.23
CA GLU A 726 -21.39 42.16 48.51
C GLU A 726 -20.70 42.94 49.63
#